data_AF-A0AAD9CWJ1-F1
#
_entry.id   AF-A0AAD9CWJ1-F1
#
_cell.length_a   1.000
_cell.length_b   1.000
_cell.length_c   1.000
_cell.angle_alpha   90.00
_cell.angle_beta   90.00
_cell.angle_gamma   90.00
#
_symmetry.space_group_name_H-M   'P 1'
#
loop_
_entity.id
_entity.type
_entity.pdbx_description
1 polymer ?
#
loop_
_entity_poly.entity_id
_entity_poly.type
_entity_poly.pdbx_seq_one_letter_code
_entity_poly.pdbx_strand_id
1 'polypeptide(L)'
;MASLGSSTGMSASTLHRKVIELERKQQESEVEIEELREVNSRLRSERAGLLAGQEEEQMTGAEREQRWGEERISLNRAIQELRNQNSALSDAHARLQREHTQLSSSHSALTLQYNSEIQLYQHRVKELEADRDRLKGWERRAQGLSIELEEVKRKAAEGRREVEDRKEDRVVDETLAKELRRQSQYLSSLKHDHSNLQHEILEARQDKKKLEASERAAKILERQLRDRIQSLEDQLARSHREMESLTQTFPSDSSAPTEDASVLQQRLSALSELHSKATGEIAAKEAEVHDLHARLSALAADSSYTIRELSQKVKTLENDARWAKEGRAAAEQREELLKREVQALYDSQESGPVMPGGVQSDQSARVKSLERLVSEYKERVESMSRDSSELEDRLIEGKGLVKQAKLDEAQARIDELTAKIQEFETLISELTTANTTLDAEVNDLMRRVASGEYDPSRERCLELKDNPAAKIKAIRNEQLEALKQENEALVAQLENVKSGGGKEGDEGFVPVETYKRLRAEKEELEKAHAKRLMRLKEIFGTKSKEFLEAVYSLLGWRIKFDESGADIRLTSMYAPKGKMGLTLKFASQEGHFGTMQMTGALARGLEDTRHFWIVERQSVPGFLAQVTTEMFEKTTIGRAAGYVGLE
;
A
#
# COMPACT_ATOMS: atom_id res chain seq x y z
N MET A 1 -85.12 -53.03 -122.30
CA MET A 1 -84.89 -52.33 -121.01
C MET A 1 -84.24 -53.29 -120.00
N ALA A 2 -82.99 -53.70 -120.22
CA ALA A 2 -82.24 -54.54 -119.27
C ALA A 2 -80.73 -54.49 -119.57
N SER A 3 -80.06 -53.34 -119.34
CA SER A 3 -78.58 -53.29 -119.37
C SER A 3 -77.95 -52.16 -118.54
N LEU A 4 -78.70 -51.50 -117.65
CA LEU A 4 -78.21 -50.36 -116.86
C LEU A 4 -77.85 -50.70 -115.40
N GLY A 5 -77.82 -51.99 -115.02
CA GLY A 5 -77.65 -52.42 -113.63
C GLY A 5 -76.24 -52.86 -113.18
N SER A 6 -75.26 -53.01 -114.07
CA SER A 6 -73.97 -53.65 -113.73
C SER A 6 -72.78 -52.68 -113.53
N SER A 7 -72.84 -51.47 -114.09
CA SER A 7 -71.78 -50.46 -113.96
C SER A 7 -71.79 -49.75 -112.59
N THR A 8 -72.98 -49.58 -112.01
CA THR A 8 -73.18 -49.00 -110.68
C THR A 8 -72.65 -49.92 -109.56
N GLY A 9 -72.67 -51.24 -109.74
CA GLY A 9 -72.16 -52.21 -108.76
C GLY A 9 -70.62 -52.24 -108.62
N MET A 10 -69.88 -52.05 -109.72
CA MET A 10 -68.41 -51.98 -109.69
C MET A 10 -67.88 -50.65 -109.13
N SER A 11 -68.54 -49.54 -109.44
CA SER A 11 -68.26 -48.23 -108.82
C SER A 11 -68.60 -48.22 -107.33
N ALA A 12 -69.73 -48.82 -106.94
CA ALA A 12 -70.09 -49.00 -105.53
C ALA A 12 -69.09 -49.88 -104.77
N SER A 13 -68.60 -50.98 -105.35
CA SER A 13 -67.60 -51.86 -104.71
C SER A 13 -66.24 -51.18 -104.50
N THR A 14 -65.81 -50.33 -105.44
CA THR A 14 -64.52 -49.62 -105.35
C THR A 14 -64.61 -48.43 -104.40
N LEU A 15 -65.75 -47.73 -104.35
CA LEU A 15 -66.03 -46.74 -103.32
C LEU A 15 -66.13 -47.40 -101.94
N HIS A 16 -66.76 -48.56 -101.82
CA HIS A 16 -66.87 -49.28 -100.55
C HIS A 16 -65.50 -49.75 -100.03
N ARG A 17 -64.61 -50.24 -100.91
CA ARG A 17 -63.21 -50.52 -100.53
C ARG A 17 -62.46 -49.27 -100.08
N LYS A 18 -62.60 -48.14 -100.78
CA LYS A 18 -61.97 -46.87 -100.38
C LYS A 18 -62.51 -46.35 -99.05
N VAL A 19 -63.80 -46.51 -98.77
CA VAL A 19 -64.41 -46.16 -97.48
C VAL A 19 -63.81 -47.00 -96.37
N ILE A 20 -63.72 -48.33 -96.55
CA ILE A 20 -63.10 -49.23 -95.56
C ILE A 20 -61.61 -48.88 -95.35
N GLU A 21 -60.89 -48.53 -96.41
CA GLU A 21 -59.46 -48.16 -96.32
C GLU A 21 -59.26 -46.81 -95.61
N LEU A 22 -60.18 -45.86 -95.81
CA LEU A 22 -60.21 -44.58 -95.09
C LEU A 22 -60.62 -44.76 -93.63
N GLU A 23 -61.61 -45.60 -93.35
CA GLU A 23 -62.02 -45.96 -91.98
C GLU A 23 -60.87 -46.64 -91.24
N ARG A 24 -60.13 -47.54 -91.89
CA ARG A 24 -58.94 -48.16 -91.30
C ARG A 24 -57.85 -47.15 -91.01
N LYS A 25 -57.55 -46.23 -91.95
CA LYS A 25 -56.57 -45.15 -91.72
C LYS A 25 -57.01 -44.19 -90.64
N GLN A 26 -58.31 -43.92 -90.55
CA GLN A 26 -58.89 -43.07 -89.52
C GLN A 26 -58.74 -43.74 -88.14
N GLN A 27 -59.05 -45.03 -88.02
CA GLN A 27 -58.81 -45.81 -86.80
C GLN A 27 -57.33 -45.88 -86.44
N GLU A 28 -56.44 -46.11 -87.41
CA GLU A 28 -54.98 -46.10 -87.20
C GLU A 28 -54.51 -44.73 -86.66
N SER A 29 -55.02 -43.62 -87.23
CA SER A 29 -54.70 -42.27 -86.75
C SER A 29 -55.32 -41.93 -85.39
N GLU A 30 -56.50 -42.46 -85.08
CA GLU A 30 -57.17 -42.28 -83.78
C GLU A 30 -56.40 -43.00 -82.66
N VAL A 31 -55.93 -44.22 -82.92
CA VAL A 31 -55.05 -44.97 -82.02
C VAL A 31 -53.72 -44.23 -81.83
N GLU A 32 -53.10 -43.73 -82.90
CA GLU A 32 -51.84 -42.97 -82.80
C GLU A 32 -52.01 -41.66 -82.01
N ILE A 33 -53.16 -40.98 -82.15
CA ILE A 33 -53.50 -39.79 -81.34
C ILE A 33 -53.72 -40.16 -79.87
N GLU A 34 -54.35 -41.29 -79.56
CA GLU A 34 -54.52 -41.78 -78.19
C GLU A 34 -53.18 -42.16 -77.55
N GLU A 35 -52.32 -42.87 -78.26
CA GLU A 35 -50.96 -43.19 -77.81
C GLU A 35 -50.14 -41.91 -77.56
N LEU A 36 -50.21 -40.93 -78.46
CA LEU A 36 -49.55 -39.63 -78.27
C LEU A 36 -50.13 -38.86 -77.07
N ARG A 37 -51.43 -38.95 -76.81
CA ARG A 37 -52.07 -38.33 -75.63
C ARG A 37 -51.61 -38.99 -74.34
N GLU A 38 -51.50 -40.31 -74.31
CA GLU A 38 -50.97 -41.03 -73.15
C GLU A 38 -49.51 -40.68 -72.90
N VAL A 39 -48.68 -40.65 -73.94
CA VAL A 39 -47.27 -40.24 -73.82
C VAL A 39 -47.17 -38.78 -73.36
N ASN A 40 -47.98 -37.87 -73.88
CA ASN A 40 -48.01 -36.48 -73.42
C ASN A 40 -48.45 -36.37 -71.96
N SER A 41 -49.43 -37.17 -71.54
CA SER A 41 -49.89 -37.25 -70.15
C SER A 41 -48.77 -37.73 -69.22
N ARG A 42 -48.07 -38.80 -69.59
CA ARG A 42 -46.91 -39.34 -68.85
C ARG A 42 -45.78 -38.32 -68.76
N LEU A 43 -45.39 -37.71 -69.87
CA LEU A 43 -44.35 -36.67 -69.90
C LEU A 43 -44.73 -35.42 -69.10
N ARG A 44 -46.01 -35.03 -69.08
CA ARG A 44 -46.50 -33.92 -68.23
C ARG A 44 -46.43 -34.28 -66.75
N SER A 45 -46.81 -35.51 -66.38
CA SER A 45 -46.69 -36.04 -65.02
C SER A 45 -45.23 -36.09 -64.57
N GLU A 46 -44.33 -36.63 -65.39
CA GLU A 46 -42.89 -36.69 -65.10
C GLU A 46 -42.28 -35.28 -64.98
N ARG A 47 -42.63 -34.36 -65.89
CA ARG A 47 -42.19 -32.97 -65.81
C ARG A 47 -42.71 -32.28 -64.54
N ALA A 48 -43.95 -32.52 -64.14
CA ALA A 48 -44.51 -31.98 -62.91
C ALA A 48 -43.79 -32.54 -61.66
N GLY A 49 -43.49 -33.84 -61.65
CA GLY A 49 -42.70 -34.47 -60.58
C GLY A 49 -41.27 -33.93 -60.49
N LEU A 50 -40.59 -33.74 -61.63
CA LEU A 50 -39.25 -33.16 -61.68
C LEU A 50 -39.22 -31.70 -61.22
N LEU A 51 -40.21 -30.89 -61.61
CA LEU A 51 -40.33 -29.51 -61.16
C LEU A 51 -40.61 -29.43 -59.64
N ALA A 52 -41.51 -30.27 -59.14
CA ALA A 52 -41.80 -30.34 -57.70
C ALA A 52 -40.56 -30.77 -56.90
N GLY A 53 -39.81 -31.77 -57.38
CA GLY A 53 -38.55 -32.18 -56.75
C GLY A 53 -37.48 -31.08 -56.78
N GLN A 54 -37.38 -30.33 -57.89
CA GLN A 54 -36.47 -29.20 -57.99
C GLN A 54 -36.86 -28.06 -57.03
N GLU A 55 -38.16 -27.79 -56.85
CA GLU A 55 -38.67 -26.81 -55.88
C GLU A 55 -38.41 -27.25 -54.43
N GLU A 56 -38.59 -28.53 -54.08
CA GLU A 56 -38.25 -29.05 -52.75
C GLU A 56 -36.74 -28.98 -52.46
N GLU A 57 -35.89 -29.31 -53.42
CA GLU A 57 -34.43 -29.19 -53.27
C GLU A 57 -33.99 -27.73 -53.12
N GLN A 58 -34.60 -26.80 -53.86
CA GLN A 58 -34.36 -25.36 -53.70
C GLN A 58 -34.79 -24.87 -52.31
N MET A 59 -35.98 -25.27 -51.85
CA MET A 59 -36.50 -24.86 -50.54
C MET A 59 -35.66 -25.43 -49.40
N THR A 60 -35.32 -26.72 -49.45
CA THR A 60 -34.47 -27.34 -48.43
C THR A 60 -33.03 -26.80 -48.47
N GLY A 61 -32.51 -26.44 -49.66
CA GLY A 61 -31.25 -25.74 -49.81
C GLY A 61 -31.28 -24.35 -49.17
N ALA A 62 -32.31 -23.56 -49.46
CA ALA A 62 -32.50 -22.21 -48.91
C ALA A 62 -32.67 -22.23 -47.38
N GLU A 63 -33.42 -23.20 -46.84
CA GLU A 63 -33.55 -23.37 -45.38
C GLU A 63 -32.23 -23.74 -44.72
N ARG A 64 -31.42 -24.61 -45.33
CA ARG A 64 -30.07 -24.94 -44.82
C ARG A 64 -29.15 -23.73 -44.86
N GLU A 65 -29.18 -22.94 -45.93
CA GLU A 65 -28.39 -21.72 -46.04
C GLU A 65 -28.81 -20.66 -45.01
N GLN A 66 -30.12 -20.49 -44.76
CA GLN A 66 -30.61 -19.59 -43.72
C GLN A 66 -30.16 -20.05 -42.33
N ARG A 67 -30.34 -21.32 -41.99
CA ARG A 67 -29.87 -21.88 -40.70
C ARG A 67 -28.37 -21.71 -40.53
N TRP A 68 -27.59 -22.01 -41.57
CA TRP A 68 -26.14 -21.79 -41.55
C TRP A 68 -25.78 -20.31 -41.38
N GLY A 69 -26.51 -19.41 -42.03
CA GLY A 69 -26.34 -17.96 -41.87
C GLY A 69 -26.61 -17.48 -40.45
N GLU A 70 -27.72 -17.93 -39.86
CA GLU A 70 -28.10 -17.64 -38.47
C GLU A 70 -27.07 -18.18 -37.47
N GLU A 71 -26.63 -19.44 -37.64
CA GLU A 71 -25.56 -20.04 -36.85
C GLU A 71 -24.26 -19.23 -36.96
N ARG A 72 -23.87 -18.82 -38.17
CA ARG A 72 -22.67 -18.01 -38.38
C ARG A 72 -22.75 -16.65 -37.70
N ILE A 73 -23.92 -16.00 -37.72
CA ILE A 73 -24.15 -14.74 -37.01
C ILE A 73 -24.08 -14.96 -35.50
N SER A 74 -24.70 -16.02 -34.99
CA SER A 74 -24.67 -16.36 -33.55
C SER A 74 -23.25 -16.65 -33.07
N LEU A 75 -22.46 -17.42 -33.83
CA LEU A 75 -21.06 -17.73 -33.53
C LEU A 75 -20.18 -16.49 -33.59
N ASN A 76 -20.39 -15.61 -34.58
CA ASN A 76 -19.64 -14.35 -34.65
C ASN A 76 -19.96 -13.42 -33.46
N ARG A 77 -21.24 -13.33 -33.05
CA ARG A 77 -21.61 -12.59 -31.83
C ARG A 77 -20.92 -13.17 -30.59
N ALA A 78 -20.96 -14.50 -30.43
CA ALA A 78 -20.29 -15.17 -29.31
C ALA A 78 -18.77 -14.93 -29.32
N ILE A 79 -18.11 -14.97 -30.48
CA ILE A 79 -16.68 -14.65 -30.62
C ILE A 79 -16.39 -13.21 -30.22
N GLN A 80 -17.24 -12.27 -30.63
CA GLN A 80 -17.07 -10.86 -30.33
C GLN A 80 -17.28 -10.58 -28.84
N GLU A 81 -18.26 -11.23 -28.23
CA GLU A 81 -18.53 -11.14 -26.80
C GLU A 81 -17.41 -11.77 -25.97
N LEU A 82 -16.89 -12.93 -26.38
CA LEU A 82 -15.70 -13.53 -25.76
C LEU A 82 -14.46 -12.64 -25.90
N ARG A 83 -14.27 -11.97 -27.05
CA ARG A 83 -13.17 -11.01 -27.24
C ARG A 83 -13.30 -9.80 -26.32
N ASN A 84 -14.50 -9.24 -26.19
CA ASN A 84 -14.78 -8.12 -25.29
C ASN A 84 -14.59 -8.51 -23.82
N GLN A 85 -15.01 -9.71 -23.43
CA GLN A 85 -14.76 -10.25 -22.10
C GLN A 85 -13.26 -10.43 -21.84
N ASN A 86 -12.51 -10.93 -22.83
CA ASN A 86 -11.06 -11.14 -22.69
C ASN A 86 -10.30 -9.81 -22.60
N SER A 87 -10.71 -8.78 -23.37
CA SER A 87 -10.13 -7.43 -23.25
C SER A 87 -10.47 -6.81 -21.89
N ALA A 88 -11.72 -6.92 -21.43
CA ALA A 88 -12.12 -6.41 -20.11
C ALA A 88 -11.35 -7.09 -18.97
N LEU A 89 -11.17 -8.42 -19.03
CA LEU A 89 -10.36 -9.16 -18.07
C LEU A 89 -8.89 -8.77 -18.12
N SER A 90 -8.33 -8.56 -19.32
CA SER A 90 -6.95 -8.08 -19.49
C SER A 90 -6.76 -6.69 -18.88
N ASP A 91 -7.69 -5.78 -19.11
CA ASP A 91 -7.67 -4.42 -18.55
C ASP A 91 -7.80 -4.44 -17.02
N ALA A 92 -8.72 -5.26 -16.50
CA ALA A 92 -8.87 -5.46 -15.06
C ALA A 92 -7.58 -6.02 -14.43
N HIS A 93 -6.94 -6.99 -15.09
CA HIS A 93 -5.69 -7.55 -14.60
C HIS A 93 -4.55 -6.52 -14.61
N ALA A 94 -4.47 -5.69 -15.65
CA ALA A 94 -3.49 -4.60 -15.73
C ALA A 94 -3.72 -3.54 -14.64
N ARG A 95 -4.98 -3.20 -14.33
CA ARG A 95 -5.33 -2.30 -13.22
C ARG A 95 -4.89 -2.89 -11.87
N LEU A 96 -5.26 -4.14 -11.62
CA LEU A 96 -4.90 -4.83 -10.38
C LEU A 96 -3.37 -4.96 -10.20
N GLN A 97 -2.64 -5.17 -11.30
CA GLN A 97 -1.18 -5.22 -11.28
C GLN A 97 -0.58 -3.84 -10.94
N ARG A 98 -1.12 -2.74 -11.48
CA ARG A 98 -0.69 -1.38 -11.13
C ARG A 98 -0.97 -1.08 -9.65
N GLU A 99 -2.17 -1.38 -9.16
CA GLU A 99 -2.52 -1.24 -7.75
C GLU A 99 -1.58 -2.05 -6.87
N HIS A 100 -1.28 -3.30 -7.23
CA HIS A 100 -0.33 -4.11 -6.48
C HIS A 100 1.08 -3.51 -6.47
N THR A 101 1.57 -2.99 -7.60
CA THR A 101 2.88 -2.33 -7.64
C THR A 101 2.93 -1.05 -6.81
N GLN A 102 1.85 -0.26 -6.82
CA GLN A 102 1.73 0.93 -5.99
C GLN A 102 1.70 0.56 -4.50
N LEU A 103 0.87 -0.40 -4.11
CA LEU A 103 0.77 -0.86 -2.72
C LEU A 103 2.11 -1.45 -2.24
N SER A 104 2.79 -2.23 -3.09
CA SER A 104 4.12 -2.78 -2.80
C SER A 104 5.17 -1.68 -2.63
N SER A 105 5.18 -0.67 -3.50
CA SER A 105 6.09 0.48 -3.35
C SER A 105 5.82 1.27 -2.07
N SER A 106 4.54 1.51 -1.73
CA SER A 106 4.14 2.17 -0.49
C SER A 106 4.57 1.38 0.73
N HIS A 107 4.32 0.06 0.74
CA HIS A 107 4.77 -0.82 1.82
C HIS A 107 6.29 -0.83 1.96
N SER A 108 7.04 -0.85 0.85
CA SER A 108 8.50 -0.78 0.88
C SER A 108 9.01 0.55 1.44
N ALA A 109 8.36 1.66 1.11
CA ALA A 109 8.71 2.99 1.62
C ALA A 109 8.41 3.10 3.12
N LEU A 110 7.26 2.60 3.57
CA LEU A 110 6.87 2.58 4.97
C LEU A 110 7.81 1.68 5.79
N THR A 111 8.20 0.53 5.23
CA THR A 111 9.17 -0.38 5.85
C THR A 111 10.54 0.30 6.00
N LEU A 112 10.97 1.07 5.00
CA LEU A 112 12.22 1.84 5.08
C LEU A 112 12.15 2.93 6.16
N GLN A 113 11.01 3.63 6.26
CA GLN A 113 10.77 4.63 7.31
C GLN A 113 10.83 3.99 8.69
N TYR A 114 10.09 2.91 8.95
CA TYR A 114 10.14 2.22 10.24
C TYR A 114 11.53 1.69 10.57
N ASN A 115 12.26 1.16 9.59
CA ASN A 115 13.64 0.73 9.82
C ASN A 115 14.55 1.89 10.21
N SER A 116 14.37 3.07 9.62
CA SER A 116 15.14 4.27 10.00
C SER A 116 14.78 4.77 11.41
N GLU A 117 13.51 4.72 11.80
CA GLU A 117 13.06 5.05 13.16
C GLU A 117 13.58 4.05 14.18
N ILE A 118 13.53 2.75 13.88
CA ILE A 118 14.09 1.70 14.74
C ILE A 118 15.58 1.92 14.93
N GLN A 119 16.33 2.27 13.89
CA GLN A 119 17.75 2.60 14.00
C GLN A 119 18.00 3.83 14.90
N LEU A 120 17.15 4.86 14.79
CA LEU A 120 17.23 6.04 15.65
C LEU A 120 16.97 5.68 17.13
N TYR A 121 15.92 4.90 17.40
CA TYR A 121 15.61 4.43 18.74
C TYR A 121 16.72 3.53 19.30
N GLN A 122 17.30 2.64 18.49
CA GLN A 122 18.45 1.83 18.89
C GLN A 122 19.68 2.69 19.23
N HIS A 123 19.95 3.74 18.46
CA HIS A 123 21.03 4.68 18.78
C HIS A 123 20.76 5.39 20.11
N ARG A 124 19.52 5.86 20.31
CA ARG A 124 19.13 6.53 21.55
C ARG A 124 19.21 5.62 22.77
N VAL A 125 18.83 4.36 22.65
CA VAL A 125 18.98 3.35 23.72
C VAL A 125 20.46 3.15 24.06
N LYS A 126 21.35 3.04 23.06
CA LYS A 126 22.80 2.93 23.30
C LYS A 126 23.39 4.14 24.00
N GLU A 127 22.96 5.36 23.65
CA GLU A 127 23.36 6.57 24.37
C GLU A 127 22.93 6.53 25.84
N LEU A 128 21.67 6.17 26.10
CA LEU A 128 21.14 6.06 27.46
C LEU A 128 21.85 4.96 28.27
N GLU A 129 22.20 3.84 27.64
CA GLU A 129 23.00 2.78 28.27
C GLU A 129 24.41 3.28 28.62
N ALA A 130 25.06 4.02 27.72
CA ALA A 130 26.36 4.62 27.98
C ALA A 130 26.31 5.64 29.13
N ASP A 131 25.28 6.48 29.19
CA ASP A 131 25.09 7.43 30.28
C ASP A 131 24.77 6.73 31.61
N ARG A 132 23.95 5.67 31.59
CA ARG A 132 23.71 4.83 32.77
C ARG A 132 25.00 4.21 33.30
N ASP A 133 25.87 3.72 32.41
CA ASP A 133 27.12 3.08 32.83
C ASP A 133 28.14 4.12 33.32
N ARG A 134 28.14 5.34 32.76
CA ARG A 134 28.88 6.49 33.30
C ARG A 134 28.40 6.83 34.72
N LEU A 135 27.09 6.91 34.94
CA LEU A 135 26.50 7.17 36.26
C LEU A 135 26.88 6.08 37.28
N LYS A 136 26.79 4.80 36.90
CA LYS A 136 27.29 3.69 37.75
C LYS A 136 28.78 3.83 38.05
N GLY A 137 29.58 4.32 37.11
CA GLY A 137 31.00 4.62 37.32
C GLY A 137 31.25 5.79 38.27
N TRP A 138 30.38 6.81 38.28
CA TRP A 138 30.40 7.88 39.28
C TRP A 138 29.98 7.37 40.65
N GLU A 139 28.95 6.54 40.73
CA GLU A 139 28.48 5.93 41.97
C GLU A 139 29.56 5.05 42.62
N ARG A 140 30.23 4.19 41.85
CA ARG A 140 31.37 3.39 42.34
C ARG A 140 32.52 4.26 42.85
N ARG A 141 32.82 5.37 42.17
CA ARG A 141 33.85 6.33 42.63
C ARG A 141 33.43 7.04 43.91
N ALA A 142 32.17 7.45 44.04
CA ALA A 142 31.65 8.05 45.26
C ALA A 142 31.68 7.06 46.44
N GLN A 143 31.32 5.79 46.20
CA GLN A 143 31.44 4.72 47.18
C GLN A 143 32.90 4.46 47.59
N GLY A 144 33.83 4.41 46.63
CA GLY A 144 35.26 4.29 46.90
C GLY A 144 35.80 5.44 47.76
N LEU A 145 35.47 6.68 47.40
CA LEU A 145 35.81 7.86 48.19
C LEU A 145 35.18 7.83 49.59
N SER A 146 33.96 7.32 49.73
CA SER A 146 33.31 7.14 51.04
C SER A 146 34.08 6.15 51.92
N ILE A 147 34.51 5.03 51.35
CA ILE A 147 35.31 4.02 52.06
C ILE A 147 36.68 4.60 52.45
N GLU A 148 37.36 5.30 51.55
CA GLU A 148 38.62 5.99 51.86
C GLU A 148 38.44 7.02 52.99
N LEU A 149 37.33 7.76 52.98
CA LEU A 149 37.02 8.74 54.02
C LEU A 149 36.72 8.06 55.36
N GLU A 150 36.07 6.89 55.36
CA GLU A 150 35.89 6.05 56.54
C GLU A 150 37.22 5.47 57.06
N GLU A 151 38.11 5.01 56.18
CA GLU A 151 39.44 4.54 56.56
C GLU A 151 40.30 5.65 57.17
N VAL A 152 40.26 6.85 56.58
CA VAL A 152 40.92 8.05 57.12
C VAL A 152 40.32 8.43 58.47
N LYS A 153 39.00 8.36 58.62
CA LYS A 153 38.33 8.57 59.92
C LYS A 153 38.76 7.53 60.95
N ARG A 154 38.92 6.26 60.56
CA ARG A 154 39.37 5.17 61.44
C ARG A 154 40.82 5.38 61.88
N LYS A 155 41.72 5.71 60.95
CA LYS A 155 43.12 6.08 61.25
C LYS A 155 43.20 7.33 62.15
N ALA A 156 42.34 8.32 61.92
CA ALA A 156 42.25 9.49 62.80
C ALA A 156 41.64 9.17 64.18
N ALA A 157 40.79 8.14 64.30
CA ALA A 157 40.27 7.66 65.57
C ALA A 157 41.30 6.81 66.34
N GLU A 158 42.09 5.98 65.64
CA GLU A 158 43.24 5.26 66.19
C GLU A 158 44.30 6.25 66.69
N GLY A 159 44.65 7.27 65.90
CA GLY A 159 45.55 8.35 66.33
C GLY A 159 44.97 9.25 67.43
N ARG A 160 43.63 9.34 67.56
CA ARG A 160 42.99 9.99 68.71
C ARG A 160 43.08 9.15 69.97
N ARG A 161 42.95 7.82 69.90
CA ARG A 161 43.13 6.90 71.03
C ARG A 161 44.59 6.90 71.53
N GLU A 162 45.57 6.92 70.63
CA GLU A 162 47.00 7.10 71.00
C GLU A 162 47.31 8.48 71.62
N VAL A 163 46.47 9.48 71.33
CA VAL A 163 46.55 10.83 71.90
C VAL A 163 45.74 10.94 73.20
N GLU A 164 44.68 10.14 73.39
CA GLU A 164 43.89 9.99 74.62
C GLU A 164 44.71 9.30 75.72
N ASP A 165 45.46 8.24 75.39
CA ASP A 165 46.42 7.58 76.32
C ASP A 165 47.60 8.49 76.73
N ARG A 166 47.79 9.62 76.04
CA ARG A 166 48.82 10.63 76.36
C ARG A 166 48.25 11.93 76.93
N LYS A 167 46.94 12.04 77.13
CA LYS A 167 46.25 13.26 77.57
C LYS A 167 45.28 13.02 78.73
N GLU A 168 45.61 12.13 79.66
CA GLU A 168 44.95 12.13 80.98
C GLU A 168 45.39 13.32 81.86
N ASP A 169 46.42 14.08 81.47
CA ASP A 169 46.84 15.28 82.19
C ASP A 169 46.56 16.57 81.39
N ARG A 170 45.53 17.28 81.86
CA ARG A 170 45.22 18.72 81.65
C ARG A 170 44.41 19.05 80.38
N VAL A 171 43.28 19.74 80.60
CA VAL A 171 42.38 20.45 79.66
C VAL A 171 41.04 19.72 79.40
N VAL A 172 40.17 19.67 80.42
CA VAL A 172 38.78 19.20 80.30
C VAL A 172 37.80 20.33 79.96
N ASP A 173 38.12 21.60 80.23
CA ASP A 173 37.11 22.67 80.11
C ASP A 173 37.17 23.49 78.80
N GLU A 174 38.30 23.52 78.07
CA GLU A 174 38.38 24.21 76.77
C GLU A 174 37.99 23.34 75.56
N THR A 175 38.13 22.03 75.66
CA THR A 175 37.83 21.06 74.59
C THR A 175 36.33 20.88 74.42
N LEU A 176 35.59 20.75 75.52
CA LEU A 176 34.13 20.69 75.54
C LEU A 176 33.47 21.91 74.89
N ALA A 177 33.97 23.13 75.14
CA ALA A 177 33.43 24.34 74.52
C ALA A 177 33.73 24.42 73.00
N LYS A 178 34.90 23.95 72.57
CA LYS A 178 35.29 23.90 71.15
C LYS A 178 34.54 22.78 70.41
N GLU A 179 34.27 21.66 71.07
CA GLU A 179 33.50 20.53 70.54
C GLU A 179 32.01 20.84 70.46
N LEU A 180 31.44 21.53 71.44
CA LEU A 180 30.05 22.00 71.37
C LEU A 180 29.84 23.01 70.24
N ARG A 181 30.82 23.93 70.03
CA ARG A 181 30.81 24.86 68.89
C ARG A 181 30.93 24.13 67.56
N ARG A 182 31.80 23.12 67.47
CA ARG A 182 31.97 22.31 66.25
C ARG A 182 30.75 21.45 65.95
N GLN A 183 30.11 20.88 66.97
CA GLN A 183 28.85 20.14 66.84
C GLN A 183 27.69 21.08 66.47
N SER A 184 27.63 22.29 67.05
CA SER A 184 26.65 23.30 66.66
C SER A 184 26.83 23.76 65.20
N GLN A 185 28.08 23.94 64.75
CA GLN A 185 28.37 24.27 63.35
C GLN A 185 28.04 23.13 62.40
N TYR A 186 28.33 21.88 62.78
CA TYR A 186 27.97 20.70 62.01
C TYR A 186 26.45 20.46 61.95
N LEU A 187 25.72 20.72 63.05
CA LEU A 187 24.26 20.67 63.05
C LEU A 187 23.66 21.81 62.22
N SER A 188 24.30 22.99 62.20
CA SER A 188 23.89 24.08 61.32
C SER A 188 24.14 23.76 59.85
N SER A 189 25.29 23.16 59.51
CA SER A 189 25.56 22.72 58.13
C SER A 189 24.62 21.59 57.72
N LEU A 190 24.37 20.61 58.60
CA LEU A 190 23.45 19.52 58.31
C LEU A 190 22.00 20.01 58.18
N LYS A 191 21.58 21.00 58.96
CA LYS A 191 20.28 21.67 58.78
C LYS A 191 20.21 22.44 57.46
N HIS A 192 21.30 23.12 57.08
CA HIS A 192 21.40 23.81 55.80
C HIS A 192 21.33 22.82 54.63
N ASP A 193 22.08 21.72 54.69
CA ASP A 193 22.05 20.65 53.69
C ASP A 193 20.68 19.96 53.65
N HIS A 194 20.04 19.76 54.79
CA HIS A 194 18.67 19.23 54.83
C HIS A 194 17.67 20.21 54.21
N SER A 195 17.80 21.52 54.46
CA SER A 195 16.97 22.53 53.80
C SER A 195 17.23 22.60 52.29
N ASN A 196 18.47 22.46 51.85
CA ASN A 196 18.84 22.44 50.43
C ASN A 196 18.29 21.20 49.75
N LEU A 197 18.43 20.01 50.35
CA LEU A 197 17.83 18.77 49.86
C LEU A 197 16.30 18.84 49.84
N GLN A 198 15.67 19.48 50.83
CA GLN A 198 14.23 19.73 50.82
C GLN A 198 13.83 20.65 49.66
N HIS A 199 14.60 21.70 49.38
CA HIS A 199 14.39 22.57 48.22
C HIS A 199 14.60 21.82 46.90
N GLU A 200 15.66 21.03 46.75
CA GLU A 200 15.90 20.21 45.56
C GLU A 200 14.79 19.17 45.34
N ILE A 201 14.27 18.55 46.40
CA ILE A 201 13.13 17.63 46.29
C ILE A 201 11.86 18.37 45.87
N LEU A 202 11.64 19.59 46.37
CA LEU A 202 10.51 20.42 45.95
C LEU A 202 10.65 20.87 44.49
N GLU A 203 11.83 21.30 44.06
CA GLU A 203 12.13 21.65 42.67
C GLU A 203 11.97 20.44 41.75
N ALA A 204 12.54 19.28 42.10
CA ALA A 204 12.36 18.05 41.32
C ALA A 204 10.89 17.62 41.23
N ARG A 205 10.10 17.81 42.29
CA ARG A 205 8.64 17.56 42.26
C ARG A 205 7.90 18.57 41.37
N GLN A 206 8.29 19.84 41.38
CA GLN A 206 7.72 20.85 40.50
C GLN A 206 8.08 20.58 39.04
N ASP A 207 9.32 20.21 38.77
CA ASP A 207 9.79 19.89 37.42
C ASP A 207 9.17 18.60 36.89
N LYS A 208 8.97 17.60 37.74
CA LYS A 208 8.16 16.43 37.40
C LYS A 208 6.72 16.82 37.01
N LYS A 209 6.07 17.71 37.78
CA LYS A 209 4.73 18.21 37.43
C LYS A 209 4.72 18.99 36.11
N LYS A 210 5.74 19.82 35.84
CA LYS A 210 5.88 20.54 34.57
C LYS A 210 6.12 19.58 33.40
N LEU A 211 6.92 18.53 33.60
CA LEU A 211 7.18 17.50 32.60
C LEU A 211 5.93 16.67 32.30
N GLU A 212 5.16 16.28 33.34
CA GLU A 212 3.89 15.59 33.15
C GLU A 212 2.86 16.49 32.45
N ALA A 213 2.85 17.79 32.73
CA ALA A 213 2.00 18.75 32.03
C ALA A 213 2.41 18.94 30.56
N SER A 214 3.71 19.02 30.27
CA SER A 214 4.20 19.13 28.89
C SER A 214 3.99 17.83 28.10
N GLU A 215 4.12 16.66 28.73
CA GLU A 215 3.83 15.36 28.10
C GLU A 215 2.33 15.22 27.79
N ARG A 216 1.45 15.68 28.69
CA ARG A 216 0.00 15.74 28.42
C ARG A 216 -0.31 16.70 27.26
N ALA A 217 0.31 17.88 27.23
CA ALA A 217 0.16 18.82 26.13
C ALA A 217 0.67 18.25 24.80
N ALA A 218 1.79 17.52 24.81
CA ALA A 218 2.34 16.85 23.63
C ALA A 218 1.39 15.75 23.12
N LYS A 219 0.82 14.91 24.00
CA LYS A 219 -0.16 13.88 23.62
C LYS A 219 -1.45 14.49 23.04
N ILE A 220 -1.90 15.62 23.58
CA ILE A 220 -3.06 16.35 23.03
C ILE A 220 -2.72 16.90 21.64
N LEU A 221 -1.54 17.49 21.45
CA LEU A 221 -1.08 17.98 20.15
C LEU A 221 -0.95 16.84 19.12
N GLU A 222 -0.38 15.69 19.51
CA GLU A 222 -0.29 14.50 18.66
C GLU A 222 -1.67 14.03 18.21
N ARG A 223 -2.65 14.00 19.12
CA ARG A 223 -4.04 13.66 18.79
C ARG A 223 -4.63 14.67 17.81
N GLN A 224 -4.46 15.97 18.05
CA GLN A 224 -4.92 17.02 17.14
C GLN A 224 -4.29 16.91 15.74
N LEU A 225 -3.00 16.57 15.67
CA LEU A 225 -2.31 16.34 14.40
C LEU A 225 -2.83 15.11 13.67
N ARG A 226 -3.10 14.00 14.38
CA ARG A 226 -3.71 12.79 13.80
C ARG A 226 -5.11 13.08 13.26
N ASP A 227 -5.95 13.75 14.04
CA ASP A 227 -7.30 14.14 13.63
C ASP A 227 -7.24 15.07 12.40
N ARG A 228 -6.25 15.98 12.35
CA ARG A 228 -6.05 16.86 11.20
C ARG A 228 -5.59 16.09 9.95
N ILE A 229 -4.64 15.16 10.08
CA ILE A 229 -4.19 14.30 8.99
C ILE A 229 -5.37 13.49 8.43
N GLN A 230 -6.15 12.86 9.31
CA GLN A 230 -7.34 12.10 8.90
C GLN A 230 -8.36 12.98 8.18
N SER A 231 -8.60 14.22 8.66
CA SER A 231 -9.49 15.16 7.97
C SER A 231 -8.99 15.58 6.59
N LEU A 232 -7.66 15.68 6.40
CA LEU A 232 -7.05 16.00 5.11
C LEU A 232 -7.10 14.80 4.15
N GLU A 233 -6.89 13.59 4.66
CA GLU A 233 -7.05 12.34 3.89
C GLU A 233 -8.50 12.16 3.43
N ASP A 234 -9.48 12.45 4.29
CA ASP A 234 -10.89 12.42 3.94
C ASP A 234 -11.24 13.49 2.88
N GLN A 235 -10.66 14.69 2.98
CA GLN A 235 -10.84 15.74 1.96
C GLN A 235 -10.22 15.35 0.63
N LEU A 236 -9.05 14.72 0.64
CA LEU A 236 -8.37 14.22 -0.54
C LEU A 236 -9.14 13.05 -1.17
N ALA A 237 -9.68 12.13 -0.36
CA ALA A 237 -10.52 11.05 -0.85
C ALA A 237 -11.83 11.57 -1.46
N ARG A 238 -12.43 12.63 -0.89
CA ARG A 238 -13.59 13.31 -1.46
C ARG A 238 -13.26 13.97 -2.78
N SER A 239 -12.16 14.71 -2.88
CA SER A 239 -11.74 15.34 -4.14
C SER A 239 -11.40 14.31 -5.22
N HIS A 240 -10.79 13.17 -4.84
CA HIS A 240 -10.56 12.05 -5.76
C HIS A 240 -11.87 11.43 -6.26
N ARG A 241 -12.85 11.20 -5.37
CA ARG A 241 -14.19 10.72 -5.77
C ARG A 241 -14.93 11.71 -6.65
N GLU A 242 -14.80 13.01 -6.38
CA GLU A 242 -15.37 14.07 -7.23
C GLU A 242 -14.70 14.08 -8.62
N MET A 243 -13.37 13.96 -8.69
CA MET A 243 -12.63 13.81 -9.94
C MET A 243 -13.00 12.54 -10.71
N GLU A 244 -13.17 11.41 -10.02
CA GLU A 244 -13.64 10.15 -10.60
C GLU A 244 -15.09 10.26 -11.10
N SER A 245 -15.95 10.97 -10.37
CA SER A 245 -17.33 11.21 -10.78
C SER A 245 -17.43 12.10 -12.02
N LEU A 246 -16.56 13.11 -12.13
CA LEU A 246 -16.44 13.98 -13.32
C LEU A 246 -15.83 13.26 -14.52
N THR A 247 -15.05 12.20 -14.29
CA THR A 247 -14.49 11.36 -15.37
C THR A 247 -15.38 10.19 -15.77
N GLN A 248 -16.31 9.73 -14.91
CA GLN A 248 -17.28 8.68 -15.22
C GLN A 248 -18.49 9.14 -16.05
N THR A 249 -18.75 10.44 -16.18
CA THR A 249 -19.88 10.96 -16.97
C THR A 249 -19.67 11.00 -18.49
N PHE A 250 -18.62 10.39 -19.04
CA PHE A 250 -18.43 10.30 -20.49
C PHE A 250 -18.49 8.86 -21.01
N PRO A 251 -19.51 8.49 -21.80
CA PRO A 251 -19.51 7.27 -22.58
C PRO A 251 -18.46 7.40 -23.70
N SER A 252 -17.40 6.61 -23.61
CA SER A 252 -16.45 6.40 -24.70
C SER A 252 -17.05 5.46 -25.73
N ASP A 253 -17.78 6.02 -26.69
CA ASP A 253 -18.06 5.38 -27.99
C ASP A 253 -18.19 6.48 -29.04
N SER A 254 -17.18 6.64 -29.91
CA SER A 254 -17.37 6.70 -31.37
C SER A 254 -16.10 7.13 -32.10
N SER A 255 -15.80 6.36 -33.14
CA SER A 255 -14.96 6.65 -34.28
C SER A 255 -15.30 7.97 -35.01
N ALA A 256 -14.36 8.92 -35.14
CA ALA A 256 -14.13 9.80 -36.31
C ALA A 256 -12.96 10.79 -36.05
N PRO A 257 -11.88 10.84 -36.87
CA PRO A 257 -10.74 11.71 -36.60
C PRO A 257 -10.87 13.02 -37.39
N THR A 258 -11.33 14.11 -36.79
CA THR A 258 -10.94 15.50 -37.20
C THR A 258 -11.43 16.60 -36.25
N GLU A 259 -12.53 16.42 -35.52
CA GLU A 259 -13.02 17.44 -34.55
C GLU A 259 -12.39 17.30 -33.14
N ASP A 260 -11.78 16.15 -32.84
CA ASP A 260 -11.21 15.87 -31.52
C ASP A 260 -9.99 16.72 -31.17
N ALA A 261 -9.21 17.18 -32.15
CA ALA A 261 -7.98 17.92 -31.88
C ALA A 261 -8.24 19.32 -31.29
N SER A 262 -9.28 20.02 -31.76
CA SER A 262 -9.64 21.36 -31.28
C SER A 262 -10.33 21.28 -29.91
N VAL A 263 -11.19 20.28 -29.71
CA VAL A 263 -11.84 20.01 -28.41
C VAL A 263 -10.80 19.58 -27.37
N LEU A 264 -9.82 18.77 -27.75
CA LEU A 264 -8.70 18.41 -26.88
C LEU A 264 -7.80 19.62 -26.59
N GLN A 265 -7.51 20.48 -27.57
CA GLN A 265 -6.75 21.72 -27.33
C GLN A 265 -7.49 22.68 -26.38
N GLN A 266 -8.80 22.88 -26.56
CA GLN A 266 -9.62 23.72 -25.67
C GLN A 266 -9.73 23.12 -24.26
N ARG A 267 -9.77 21.78 -24.14
CA ARG A 267 -9.72 21.10 -22.83
C ARG A 267 -8.36 21.20 -22.17
N LEU A 268 -7.27 21.12 -22.96
CA LEU A 268 -5.91 21.24 -22.44
C LEU A 268 -5.62 22.68 -22.00
N SER A 269 -6.14 23.68 -22.72
CA SER A 269 -6.09 25.09 -22.28
C SER A 269 -6.92 25.31 -21.02
N ALA A 270 -8.15 24.78 -20.94
CA ALA A 270 -8.99 24.90 -19.75
C ALA A 270 -8.37 24.20 -18.51
N LEU A 271 -7.78 23.02 -18.70
CA LEU A 271 -7.02 22.34 -17.64
C LEU A 271 -5.77 23.12 -17.24
N SER A 272 -5.06 23.73 -18.19
CA SER A 272 -3.89 24.57 -17.88
C SER A 272 -4.26 25.84 -17.12
N GLU A 273 -5.43 26.43 -17.40
CA GLU A 273 -5.97 27.58 -16.68
C GLU A 273 -6.46 27.21 -15.28
N LEU A 274 -7.11 26.05 -15.12
CA LEU A 274 -7.50 25.55 -13.81
C LEU A 274 -6.28 25.18 -12.97
N HIS A 275 -5.27 24.57 -13.59
CA HIS A 275 -4.00 24.28 -12.92
C HIS A 275 -3.28 25.57 -12.51
N SER A 276 -3.21 26.59 -13.38
CA SER A 276 -2.58 27.86 -13.04
C SER A 276 -3.31 28.60 -11.91
N LYS A 277 -4.65 28.57 -11.91
CA LYS A 277 -5.48 29.10 -10.81
C LYS A 277 -5.24 28.34 -9.51
N ALA A 278 -5.25 27.01 -9.53
CA ALA A 278 -4.97 26.19 -8.34
C ALA A 278 -3.56 26.44 -7.80
N THR A 279 -2.56 26.53 -8.67
CA THR A 279 -1.18 26.88 -8.23
C THR A 279 -1.09 28.29 -7.66
N GLY A 280 -1.87 29.24 -8.19
CA GLY A 280 -1.94 30.60 -7.66
C GLY A 280 -2.61 30.67 -6.28
N GLU A 281 -3.68 29.89 -6.07
CA GLU A 281 -4.36 29.77 -4.78
C GLU A 281 -3.48 29.10 -3.74
N ILE A 282 -2.72 28.05 -4.12
CA ILE A 282 -1.73 27.41 -3.24
C ILE A 282 -0.65 28.41 -2.84
N ALA A 283 -0.06 29.13 -3.81
CA ALA A 283 0.96 30.13 -3.53
C ALA A 283 0.44 31.27 -2.62
N ALA A 284 -0.81 31.71 -2.80
CA ALA A 284 -1.43 32.71 -1.95
C ALA A 284 -1.65 32.19 -0.51
N LYS A 285 -2.06 30.92 -0.36
CA LYS A 285 -2.22 30.30 0.95
C LYS A 285 -0.89 30.02 1.65
N GLU A 286 0.16 29.66 0.91
CA GLU A 286 1.52 29.54 1.44
C GLU A 286 2.05 30.89 1.96
N ALA A 287 1.80 31.98 1.24
CA ALA A 287 2.15 33.33 1.69
C ALA A 287 1.39 33.73 2.97
N GLU A 288 0.09 33.39 3.06
CA GLU A 288 -0.73 33.64 4.26
C GLU A 288 -0.21 32.83 5.47
N VAL A 289 0.13 31.55 5.28
CA VAL A 289 0.73 30.70 6.34
C VAL A 289 2.08 31.24 6.79
N HIS A 290 2.89 31.76 5.86
CA HIS A 290 4.18 32.37 6.19
C HIS A 290 4.01 33.68 6.98
N ASP A 291 3.03 34.53 6.65
CA ASP A 291 2.74 35.74 7.43
C ASP A 291 2.24 35.40 8.84
N LEU A 292 1.35 34.39 8.96
CA LEU A 292 0.88 33.91 10.26
C LEU A 292 2.03 33.33 11.11
N HIS A 293 2.96 32.58 10.51
CA HIS A 293 4.17 32.11 11.19
C HIS A 293 5.07 33.26 11.65
N ALA A 294 5.26 34.29 10.82
CA ALA A 294 6.03 35.47 11.19
C ALA A 294 5.39 36.23 12.37
N ARG A 295 4.05 36.36 12.38
CA ARG A 295 3.32 36.98 13.49
C ARG A 295 3.39 36.17 14.79
N LEU A 296 3.27 34.84 14.71
CA LEU A 296 3.42 33.97 15.89
C LEU A 296 4.84 34.02 16.45
N SER A 297 5.84 34.04 15.58
CA SER A 297 7.25 34.23 15.93
C SER A 297 7.48 35.57 16.64
N ALA A 298 6.96 36.67 16.09
CA ALA A 298 7.07 37.99 16.70
C ALA A 298 6.38 38.05 18.07
N LEU A 299 5.16 37.50 18.19
CA LEU A 299 4.43 37.46 19.45
C LEU A 299 5.14 36.59 20.51
N ALA A 300 5.73 35.48 20.09
CA ALA A 300 6.55 34.64 20.96
C ALA A 300 7.81 35.40 21.44
N ALA A 301 8.48 36.13 20.55
CA ALA A 301 9.61 36.98 20.91
C ALA A 301 9.23 38.07 21.92
N ASP A 302 8.11 38.78 21.69
CA ASP A 302 7.58 39.82 22.58
C ASP A 302 7.21 39.25 23.97
N SER A 303 6.56 38.09 24.01
CA SER A 303 6.25 37.40 25.27
C SER A 303 7.53 36.99 26.02
N SER A 304 8.56 36.53 25.32
CA SER A 304 9.84 36.17 25.93
C SER A 304 10.58 37.40 26.48
N TYR A 305 10.47 38.54 25.79
CA TYR A 305 11.06 39.80 26.23
C TYR A 305 10.38 40.32 27.50
N THR A 306 9.05 40.36 27.52
CA THR A 306 8.27 40.80 28.69
C THR A 306 8.49 39.90 29.90
N ILE A 307 8.57 38.58 29.72
CA ILE A 307 8.91 37.64 30.80
C ILE A 307 10.32 37.91 31.35
N ARG A 308 11.31 38.17 30.49
CA ARG A 308 12.67 38.52 30.93
C ARG A 308 12.71 39.83 31.69
N GLU A 309 12.00 40.85 31.22
CA GLU A 309 11.93 42.17 31.87
C GLU A 309 11.27 42.06 33.25
N LEU A 310 10.15 41.36 33.37
CA LEU A 310 9.49 41.11 34.66
C LEU A 310 10.39 40.29 35.60
N SER A 311 11.07 39.28 35.08
CA SER A 311 12.01 38.47 35.88
C SER A 311 13.19 39.29 36.41
N GLN A 312 13.70 40.26 35.63
CA GLN A 312 14.74 41.19 36.09
C GLN A 312 14.20 42.14 37.17
N LYS A 313 13.00 42.70 36.99
CA LYS A 313 12.36 43.57 37.97
C LYS A 313 12.10 42.86 39.31
N VAL A 314 11.69 41.59 39.27
CA VAL A 314 11.52 40.79 40.49
C VAL A 314 12.86 40.59 41.21
N LYS A 315 13.94 40.24 40.48
CA LYS A 315 15.27 40.08 41.07
C LYS A 315 15.81 41.37 41.70
N THR A 316 15.59 42.52 41.08
CA THR A 316 16.02 43.81 41.66
C THR A 316 15.27 44.11 42.94
N LEU A 317 13.95 43.90 42.97
CA LEU A 317 13.14 44.12 44.17
C LEU A 317 13.49 43.13 45.30
N GLU A 318 13.81 41.88 44.97
CA GLU A 318 14.29 40.90 45.94
C GLU A 318 15.64 41.30 46.55
N ASN A 319 16.56 41.83 45.75
CA ASN A 319 17.85 42.32 46.23
C ASN A 319 17.70 43.56 47.12
N ASP A 320 16.84 44.52 46.74
CA ASP A 320 16.56 45.71 47.53
C ASP A 320 15.93 45.35 48.88
N ALA A 321 15.00 44.38 48.89
CA ALA A 321 14.38 43.87 50.11
C ALA A 321 15.40 43.16 51.02
N ARG A 322 16.37 42.43 50.45
CA ARG A 322 17.45 41.79 51.22
C ARG A 322 18.39 42.82 51.83
N TRP A 323 18.85 43.82 51.06
CA TRP A 323 19.69 44.89 51.57
C TRP A 323 19.01 45.73 52.65
N ALA A 324 17.70 45.99 52.53
CA ALA A 324 16.95 46.67 53.57
C ALA A 324 16.89 45.86 54.88
N LYS A 325 16.70 44.53 54.80
CA LYS A 325 16.68 43.64 55.97
C LYS A 325 18.06 43.52 56.63
N GLU A 326 19.12 43.32 55.83
CA GLU A 326 20.49 43.26 56.32
C GLU A 326 20.95 44.60 56.91
N GLY A 327 20.56 45.71 56.30
CA GLY A 327 20.82 47.07 56.80
C GLY A 327 20.16 47.33 58.16
N ARG A 328 18.93 46.86 58.37
CA ARG A 328 18.23 46.94 59.67
C ARG A 328 18.94 46.11 60.74
N ALA A 329 19.23 44.84 60.46
CA ALA A 329 19.90 43.96 61.41
C ALA A 329 21.30 44.47 61.81
N ALA A 330 22.05 45.05 60.87
CA ALA A 330 23.35 45.64 61.15
C ALA A 330 23.25 46.93 61.99
N ALA A 331 22.20 47.74 61.79
CA ALA A 331 21.94 48.93 62.60
C ALA A 331 21.55 48.56 64.04
N GLU A 332 20.67 47.58 64.21
CA GLU A 332 20.24 47.06 65.53
C GLU A 332 21.43 46.49 66.33
N GLN A 333 22.30 45.69 65.69
CA GLN A 333 23.49 45.15 66.35
C GLN A 333 24.48 46.23 66.79
N ARG A 334 24.66 47.28 65.99
CA ARG A 334 25.54 48.42 66.34
C ARG A 334 24.96 49.23 67.50
N GLU A 335 23.64 49.43 67.51
CA GLU A 335 22.97 50.09 68.63
C GLU A 335 23.15 49.30 69.94
N GLU A 336 22.98 47.98 69.90
CA GLU A 336 23.19 47.13 71.08
C GLU A 336 24.62 47.16 71.60
N LEU A 337 25.63 47.13 70.72
CA LEU A 337 27.04 47.19 71.11
C LEU A 337 27.36 48.54 71.79
N LEU A 338 26.88 49.64 71.21
CA LEU A 338 27.08 50.97 71.80
C LEU A 338 26.37 51.12 73.15
N LYS A 339 25.17 50.54 73.32
CA LYS A 339 24.49 50.48 74.62
C LYS A 339 25.31 49.72 75.66
N ARG A 340 25.88 48.56 75.29
CA ARG A 340 26.74 47.76 76.18
C ARG A 340 28.02 48.52 76.55
N GLU A 341 28.63 49.25 75.62
CA GLU A 341 29.81 50.07 75.90
C GLU A 341 29.51 51.24 76.84
N VAL A 342 28.40 51.96 76.64
CA VAL A 342 27.96 53.03 77.55
C VAL A 342 27.67 52.47 78.94
N GLN A 343 26.99 51.33 79.02
CA GLN A 343 26.66 50.69 80.30
C GLN A 343 27.91 50.20 81.04
N ALA A 344 28.87 49.60 80.33
CA ALA A 344 30.15 49.22 80.93
C ALA A 344 30.94 50.42 81.48
N LEU A 345 30.84 51.59 80.84
CA LEU A 345 31.47 52.82 81.34
C LEU A 345 30.78 53.35 82.60
N TYR A 346 29.45 53.25 82.70
CA TYR A 346 28.70 53.56 83.92
C TYR A 346 29.02 52.59 85.06
N ASP A 347 29.05 51.29 84.80
CA ASP A 347 29.39 50.27 85.81
C ASP A 347 30.84 50.43 86.30
N SER A 348 31.75 50.87 85.42
CA SER A 348 33.13 51.21 85.78
C SER A 348 33.26 52.47 86.67
N GLN A 349 32.28 53.39 86.59
CA GLN A 349 32.18 54.54 87.49
C GLN A 349 31.69 54.14 88.88
N GLU A 350 30.82 53.13 89.00
CA GLU A 350 30.27 52.70 90.29
C GLU A 350 31.20 51.75 91.07
N SER A 351 32.11 51.02 90.41
CA SER A 351 32.99 50.03 91.06
C SER A 351 34.47 50.40 91.21
N GLY A 352 34.86 51.66 91.00
CA GLY A 352 36.25 52.12 91.19
C GLY A 352 36.46 52.87 92.52
N PRO A 353 37.55 52.62 93.29
CA PRO A 353 37.84 53.39 94.49
C PRO A 353 38.14 54.85 94.13
N VAL A 354 37.43 55.77 94.78
CA VAL A 354 37.54 57.22 94.56
C VAL A 354 38.95 57.70 94.92
N MET A 355 39.79 57.94 93.92
CA MET A 355 41.01 58.72 94.06
C MET A 355 40.69 60.19 93.73
N PRO A 356 40.95 61.15 94.64
CA PRO A 356 40.65 62.55 94.40
C PRO A 356 41.78 63.17 93.56
N GLY A 357 41.57 63.28 92.25
CA GLY A 357 42.50 64.02 91.39
C GLY A 357 42.48 63.60 89.93
N GLY A 358 41.53 64.14 89.16
CA GLY A 358 41.78 64.56 87.78
C GLY A 358 41.80 63.50 86.66
N VAL A 359 40.68 62.81 86.38
CA VAL A 359 40.36 62.28 85.02
C VAL A 359 38.83 62.27 84.74
N GLN A 360 37.99 62.92 85.57
CA GLN A 360 36.52 62.84 85.41
C GLN A 360 35.96 63.69 84.25
N SER A 361 36.67 64.76 83.83
CA SER A 361 36.17 65.68 82.79
C SER A 361 36.17 65.05 81.39
N ASP A 362 37.25 64.37 81.00
CA ASP A 362 37.37 63.77 79.66
C ASP A 362 36.48 62.53 79.49
N GLN A 363 36.30 61.76 80.56
CA GLN A 363 35.37 60.64 80.56
C GLN A 363 33.90 61.10 80.53
N SER A 364 33.55 62.18 81.25
CA SER A 364 32.21 62.78 81.15
C SER A 364 31.92 63.35 79.76
N ALA A 365 32.91 63.98 79.11
CA ALA A 365 32.76 64.46 77.73
C ALA A 365 32.57 63.32 76.73
N ARG A 366 33.26 62.18 76.92
CA ARG A 366 33.13 61.00 76.07
C ARG A 366 31.83 60.22 76.31
N VAL A 367 31.35 60.18 77.55
CA VAL A 367 30.02 59.64 77.85
C VAL A 367 28.95 60.51 77.17
N LYS A 368 29.05 61.84 77.26
CA LYS A 368 28.11 62.74 76.57
C LYS A 368 28.12 62.60 75.05
N SER A 369 29.28 62.34 74.43
CA SER A 369 29.35 62.12 72.98
C SER A 369 28.77 60.76 72.57
N LEU A 370 28.97 59.72 73.38
CA LEU A 370 28.36 58.40 73.17
C LEU A 370 26.86 58.41 73.43
N GLU A 371 26.39 59.13 74.46
CA GLU A 371 24.97 59.37 74.71
C GLU A 371 24.31 60.08 73.53
N ARG A 372 24.97 61.09 72.96
CA ARG A 372 24.49 61.80 71.78
C ARG A 372 24.42 60.87 70.57
N LEU A 373 25.44 60.05 70.34
CA LEU A 373 25.47 59.08 69.24
C LEU A 373 24.39 57.99 69.42
N VAL A 374 24.16 57.52 70.64
CA VAL A 374 23.07 56.59 70.97
C VAL A 374 21.72 57.27 70.79
N SER A 375 21.58 58.56 71.10
CA SER A 375 20.36 59.33 70.82
C SER A 375 20.10 59.44 69.32
N GLU A 376 21.14 59.74 68.53
CA GLU A 376 21.04 59.83 67.06
C GLU A 376 20.72 58.47 66.42
N TYR A 377 21.30 57.36 66.93
CA TYR A 377 20.95 56.01 66.49
C TYR A 377 19.55 55.59 66.92
N LYS A 378 19.10 55.97 68.13
CA LYS A 378 17.72 55.75 68.57
C LYS A 378 16.74 56.49 67.69
N GLU A 379 16.98 57.75 67.35
CA GLU A 379 16.14 58.50 66.42
C GLU A 379 16.10 57.84 65.02
N ARG A 380 17.24 57.32 64.54
CA ARG A 380 17.32 56.60 63.25
C ARG A 380 16.59 55.26 63.27
N VAL A 381 16.67 54.52 64.37
CA VAL A 381 15.97 53.24 64.55
C VAL A 381 14.48 53.51 64.74
N GLU A 382 14.09 54.53 65.50
CA GLU A 382 12.71 54.96 65.65
C GLU A 382 12.12 55.42 64.32
N SER A 383 12.83 56.21 63.51
CA SER A 383 12.35 56.62 62.19
C SER A 383 12.17 55.40 61.27
N MET A 384 13.11 54.47 61.27
CA MET A 384 13.07 53.27 60.44
C MET A 384 12.02 52.26 60.93
N SER A 385 11.73 52.24 62.24
CA SER A 385 10.64 51.48 62.83
C SER A 385 9.28 52.10 62.51
N ARG A 386 9.17 53.43 62.47
CA ARG A 386 7.97 54.15 61.99
C ARG A 386 7.74 53.89 60.51
N ASP A 387 8.77 53.95 59.69
CA ASP A 387 8.66 53.62 58.26
C ASP A 387 8.29 52.14 58.04
N SER A 388 8.77 51.22 58.89
CA SER A 388 8.35 49.81 58.86
C SER A 388 6.92 49.63 59.34
N SER A 389 6.52 50.29 60.43
CA SER A 389 5.16 50.29 60.95
C SER A 389 4.19 50.87 59.92
N GLU A 390 4.55 51.97 59.24
CA GLU A 390 3.74 52.53 58.17
C GLU A 390 3.63 51.60 56.95
N LEU A 391 4.68 50.84 56.64
CA LEU A 391 4.64 49.82 55.58
C LEU A 391 3.79 48.62 56.00
N GLU A 392 3.88 48.20 57.26
CA GLU A 392 3.08 47.14 57.86
C GLU A 392 1.62 47.56 57.98
N ASP A 393 1.32 48.80 58.36
CA ASP A 393 -0.01 49.38 58.41
C ASP A 393 -0.61 49.50 57.01
N ARG A 394 0.17 49.87 55.98
CA ARG A 394 -0.29 49.82 54.58
C ARG A 394 -0.57 48.40 54.09
N LEU A 395 0.16 47.40 54.59
CA LEU A 395 -0.05 45.98 54.34
C LEU A 395 -1.32 45.46 55.07
N ILE A 396 -1.55 45.89 56.31
CA ILE A 396 -2.67 45.50 57.17
C ILE A 396 -3.98 46.21 56.75
N GLU A 397 -3.92 47.47 56.31
CA GLU A 397 -5.05 48.21 55.71
C GLU A 397 -5.48 47.65 54.34
N GLY A 398 -4.90 46.55 53.86
CA GLY A 398 -5.29 45.91 52.60
C GLY A 398 -4.92 46.73 51.36
N LYS A 399 -4.07 47.76 51.50
CA LYS A 399 -3.39 48.43 50.38
C LYS A 399 -2.15 47.62 49.97
N GLY A 400 -2.32 46.31 49.80
CA GLY A 400 -1.38 45.54 48.99
C GLY A 400 -1.34 46.11 47.57
N LEU A 401 -0.26 45.88 46.83
CA LEU A 401 -0.10 46.34 45.44
C LEU A 401 -1.26 45.92 44.49
N VAL A 402 -2.18 45.06 44.93
CA VAL A 402 -3.40 44.68 44.21
C VAL A 402 -4.62 44.85 45.14
N LYS A 403 -5.64 45.57 44.65
CA LYS A 403 -6.92 45.79 45.37
C LYS A 403 -7.59 44.46 45.68
N GLN A 404 -8.04 44.26 46.92
CA GLN A 404 -8.75 43.05 47.39
C GLN A 404 -9.90 42.64 46.45
N ALA A 405 -10.67 43.61 45.93
CA ALA A 405 -11.73 43.38 44.94
C ALA A 405 -11.26 42.69 43.64
N LYS A 406 -10.03 42.94 43.18
CA LYS A 406 -9.46 42.25 42.01
C LYS A 406 -9.01 40.82 42.32
N LEU A 407 -8.66 40.57 43.59
CA LEU A 407 -8.29 39.24 44.05
C LEU A 407 -9.55 38.38 44.19
N ASP A 408 -10.63 38.95 44.73
CA ASP A 408 -11.95 38.31 44.82
C ASP A 408 -12.54 38.04 43.41
N GLU A 409 -12.39 38.98 42.46
CA GLU A 409 -12.81 38.79 41.07
C GLU A 409 -11.99 37.68 40.37
N ALA A 410 -10.68 37.62 40.64
CA ALA A 410 -9.82 36.56 40.12
C ALA A 410 -10.18 35.19 40.73
N GLN A 411 -10.50 35.15 42.03
CA GLN A 411 -10.96 33.93 42.71
C GLN A 411 -12.30 33.44 42.15
N ALA A 412 -13.29 34.32 42.01
CA ALA A 412 -14.58 33.97 41.41
C ALA A 412 -14.43 33.44 39.98
N ARG A 413 -13.50 34.00 39.19
CA ARG A 413 -13.21 33.52 37.84
C ARG A 413 -12.46 32.19 37.82
N ILE A 414 -11.60 31.94 38.81
CA ILE A 414 -10.98 30.63 39.02
C ILE A 414 -12.04 29.59 39.38
N ASP A 415 -12.99 29.93 40.24
CA ASP A 415 -14.08 29.03 40.64
C ASP A 415 -15.01 28.71 39.45
N GLU A 416 -15.35 29.70 38.62
CA GLU A 416 -16.11 29.47 37.39
C GLU A 416 -15.36 28.59 36.39
N LEU A 417 -14.05 28.81 36.22
CA LEU A 417 -13.23 28.00 35.33
C LEU A 417 -13.04 26.58 35.86
N THR A 418 -12.91 26.40 37.17
CA THR A 418 -12.81 25.06 37.77
C THR A 418 -14.13 24.29 37.65
N ALA A 419 -15.28 24.95 37.81
CA ALA A 419 -16.59 24.35 37.53
C ALA A 419 -16.71 23.90 36.06
N LYS A 420 -16.31 24.74 35.11
CA LYS A 420 -16.30 24.38 33.67
C LYS A 420 -15.33 23.24 33.36
N ILE A 421 -14.17 23.20 34.00
CA ILE A 421 -13.23 22.08 33.85
C ILE A 421 -13.87 20.79 34.33
N GLN A 422 -14.56 20.80 35.48
CA GLN A 422 -15.28 19.63 35.99
C GLN A 422 -16.41 19.21 35.04
N GLU A 423 -17.20 20.14 34.51
CA GLU A 423 -18.23 19.85 33.51
C GLU A 423 -17.61 19.20 32.25
N PHE A 424 -16.52 19.76 31.71
CA PHE A 424 -15.85 19.18 30.55
C PHE A 424 -15.21 17.82 30.86
N GLU A 425 -14.68 17.60 32.06
CA GLU A 425 -14.17 16.30 32.49
C GLU A 425 -15.29 15.25 32.54
N THR A 426 -16.47 15.62 33.06
CA THR A 426 -17.65 14.72 33.04
C THR A 426 -18.10 14.41 31.62
N LEU A 427 -18.21 15.40 30.73
CA LEU A 427 -18.57 15.20 29.33
C LEU A 427 -17.56 14.35 28.58
N ILE A 428 -16.26 14.54 28.83
CA ILE A 428 -15.20 13.69 28.25
C ILE A 428 -15.38 12.25 28.76
N SER A 429 -15.68 12.05 30.04
CA SER A 429 -15.91 10.71 30.60
C SER A 429 -17.13 10.03 29.96
N GLU A 430 -18.23 10.75 29.77
CA GLU A 430 -19.43 10.23 29.10
C GLU A 430 -19.14 9.88 27.63
N LEU A 431 -18.52 10.79 26.88
CA LEU A 431 -18.19 10.57 25.47
C LEU A 431 -17.17 9.45 25.27
N THR A 432 -16.21 9.30 26.19
CA THR A 432 -15.26 8.17 26.15
C THR A 432 -15.97 6.85 26.42
N THR A 433 -16.86 6.78 27.40
CA THR A 433 -17.66 5.55 27.63
C THR A 433 -18.54 5.21 26.43
N ALA A 434 -19.24 6.19 25.85
CA ALA A 434 -20.05 5.99 24.65
C ALA A 434 -19.23 5.52 23.43
N ASN A 435 -18.04 6.09 23.22
CA ASN A 435 -17.14 5.62 22.16
C ASN A 435 -16.65 4.20 22.43
N THR A 436 -16.28 3.84 23.66
CA THR A 436 -15.85 2.47 23.96
C THR A 436 -16.96 1.44 23.75
N THR A 437 -18.22 1.80 24.03
CA THR A 437 -19.36 0.91 23.74
C THR A 437 -19.62 0.79 22.25
N LEU A 438 -19.53 1.89 21.50
CA LEU A 438 -19.65 1.89 20.04
C LEU A 438 -18.53 1.07 19.39
N ASP A 439 -17.29 1.21 19.85
CA ASP A 439 -16.15 0.44 19.38
C ASP A 439 -16.35 -1.06 19.64
N ALA A 440 -16.90 -1.43 20.80
CA ALA A 440 -17.24 -2.82 21.11
C ALA A 440 -18.32 -3.36 20.15
N GLU A 441 -19.39 -2.59 19.90
CA GLU A 441 -20.44 -2.95 18.97
C GLU A 441 -19.93 -3.08 17.53
N VAL A 442 -19.08 -2.15 17.08
CA VAL A 442 -18.46 -2.19 15.76
C VAL A 442 -17.55 -3.42 15.64
N ASN A 443 -16.75 -3.72 16.65
CA ASN A 443 -15.90 -4.92 16.66
C ASN A 443 -16.72 -6.20 16.59
N ASP A 444 -17.82 -6.29 17.32
CA ASP A 444 -18.74 -7.43 17.25
C ASP A 444 -19.39 -7.56 15.87
N LEU A 445 -19.83 -6.45 15.27
CA LEU A 445 -20.37 -6.45 13.91
C LEU A 445 -19.30 -6.84 12.88
N MET A 446 -18.09 -6.31 12.99
CA MET A 446 -16.96 -6.69 12.14
C MET A 446 -16.64 -8.18 12.27
N ARG A 447 -16.70 -8.73 13.48
CA ARG A 447 -16.51 -10.17 13.71
C ARG A 447 -17.58 -11.00 13.00
N ARG A 448 -18.85 -10.60 13.09
CA ARG A 448 -19.98 -11.29 12.44
C ARG A 448 -19.87 -11.23 10.91
N VAL A 449 -19.53 -10.07 10.36
CA VAL A 449 -19.27 -9.90 8.92
C VAL A 449 -18.06 -10.74 8.47
N ALA A 450 -16.97 -10.75 9.25
CA ALA A 450 -15.79 -11.56 8.96
C ALA A 450 -16.06 -13.06 9.02
N SER A 451 -16.96 -13.52 9.89
CA SER A 451 -17.43 -14.91 9.90
C SER A 451 -18.40 -15.25 8.75
N GLY A 452 -18.81 -14.26 7.95
CA GLY A 452 -19.74 -14.45 6.85
C GLY A 452 -21.19 -14.63 7.30
N GLU A 453 -21.56 -14.15 8.50
CA GLU A 453 -22.96 -14.04 8.88
C GLU A 453 -23.65 -13.00 7.99
N TYR A 454 -24.80 -13.35 7.45
CA TYR A 454 -25.61 -12.49 6.59
C TYR A 454 -27.05 -12.49 7.11
N ASP A 455 -27.80 -11.44 6.77
CA ASP A 455 -29.20 -11.31 7.19
C ASP A 455 -30.11 -12.10 6.23
N PRO A 456 -30.72 -13.23 6.65
CA PRO A 456 -31.55 -14.06 5.77
C PRO A 456 -32.87 -13.40 5.36
N SER A 457 -33.26 -12.28 6.00
CA SER A 457 -34.44 -11.50 5.62
C SER A 457 -34.19 -10.63 4.39
N ARG A 458 -32.94 -10.19 4.20
CA ARG A 458 -32.54 -9.23 3.16
C ARG A 458 -31.64 -9.85 2.09
N GLU A 459 -30.86 -10.86 2.46
CA GLU A 459 -29.86 -11.48 1.62
C GLU A 459 -30.09 -12.98 1.49
N ARG A 460 -29.78 -13.54 0.32
CA ARG A 460 -29.87 -14.96 0.04
C ARG A 460 -28.56 -15.44 -0.57
N CYS A 461 -27.91 -16.40 0.06
CA CYS A 461 -26.75 -17.07 -0.52
C CYS A 461 -27.19 -18.03 -1.62
N LEU A 462 -26.62 -17.84 -2.81
CA LEU A 462 -26.81 -18.72 -3.96
C LEU A 462 -25.49 -19.43 -4.25
N GLU A 463 -25.55 -20.73 -4.45
CA GLU A 463 -24.42 -21.52 -4.94
C GLU A 463 -24.82 -22.30 -6.20
N LEU A 464 -23.83 -22.54 -7.06
CA LEU A 464 -24.02 -23.43 -8.20
C LEU A 464 -24.19 -24.86 -7.70
N LYS A 465 -25.24 -25.56 -8.17
CA LYS A 465 -25.45 -26.98 -7.84
C LYS A 465 -24.24 -27.85 -8.22
N ASP A 466 -23.53 -27.50 -9.29
CA ASP A 466 -22.35 -28.21 -9.77
C ASP A 466 -21.04 -27.45 -9.44
N ASN A 467 -20.83 -27.13 -8.16
CA ASN A 467 -19.62 -26.43 -7.72
C ASN A 467 -18.40 -27.38 -7.55
N PRO A 468 -17.16 -26.88 -7.62
CA PRO A 468 -15.96 -27.71 -7.43
C PRO A 468 -15.89 -28.44 -6.09
N ALA A 469 -16.36 -27.82 -5.00
CA ALA A 469 -16.42 -28.46 -3.68
C ALA A 469 -17.44 -29.62 -3.64
N ALA A 470 -18.57 -29.49 -4.34
CA ALA A 470 -19.57 -30.53 -4.51
C ALA A 470 -19.01 -31.69 -5.36
N LYS A 471 -18.25 -31.40 -6.42
CA LYS A 471 -17.51 -32.41 -7.20
C LYS A 471 -16.48 -33.15 -6.35
N ILE A 472 -15.67 -32.42 -5.59
CA ILE A 472 -14.67 -33.03 -4.69
C ILE A 472 -15.37 -33.87 -3.62
N LYS A 473 -16.49 -33.39 -3.05
CA LYS A 473 -17.28 -34.15 -2.09
C LYS A 473 -17.88 -35.41 -2.72
N ALA A 474 -18.38 -35.34 -3.95
CA ALA A 474 -18.88 -36.50 -4.69
C ALA A 474 -17.78 -37.54 -4.93
N ILE A 475 -16.61 -37.12 -5.42
CA ILE A 475 -15.45 -38.02 -5.61
C ILE A 475 -15.01 -38.64 -4.28
N ARG A 476 -14.93 -37.84 -3.21
CA ARG A 476 -14.58 -38.35 -1.86
C ARG A 476 -15.61 -39.35 -1.36
N ASN A 477 -16.89 -39.09 -1.58
CA ASN A 477 -17.96 -40.01 -1.19
C ASN A 477 -17.88 -41.32 -1.99
N GLU A 478 -17.69 -41.24 -3.31
CA GLU A 478 -17.51 -42.42 -4.17
C GLU A 478 -16.28 -43.24 -3.76
N GLN A 479 -15.17 -42.58 -3.46
CA GLN A 479 -13.96 -43.24 -2.93
C GLN A 479 -14.23 -43.89 -1.57
N LEU A 480 -14.95 -43.23 -0.66
CA LEU A 480 -15.31 -43.79 0.64
C LEU A 480 -16.26 -44.98 0.49
N GLU A 481 -17.22 -44.92 -0.42
CA GLU A 481 -18.13 -46.04 -0.72
C GLU A 481 -17.37 -47.21 -1.32
N ALA A 482 -16.48 -46.98 -2.28
CA ALA A 482 -15.62 -48.01 -2.85
C ALA A 482 -14.72 -48.67 -1.78
N LEU A 483 -14.11 -47.88 -0.89
CA LEU A 483 -13.31 -48.40 0.22
C LEU A 483 -14.14 -49.16 1.26
N LYS A 484 -15.39 -48.75 1.51
CA LYS A 484 -16.30 -49.48 2.39
C LYS A 484 -16.68 -50.83 1.78
N GLN A 485 -17.03 -50.85 0.50
CA GLN A 485 -17.33 -52.09 -0.23
C GLN A 485 -16.12 -53.03 -0.26
N GLU A 486 -14.92 -52.51 -0.48
CA GLU A 486 -13.68 -53.29 -0.43
C GLU A 486 -13.42 -53.85 0.98
N ASN A 487 -13.61 -53.05 2.03
CA ASN A 487 -13.49 -53.53 3.41
C ASN A 487 -14.53 -54.60 3.72
N GLU A 488 -15.79 -54.44 3.30
CA GLU A 488 -16.85 -55.43 3.48
C GLU A 488 -16.51 -56.74 2.74
N ALA A 489 -16.01 -56.67 1.51
CA ALA A 489 -15.58 -57.82 0.73
C ALA A 489 -14.37 -58.53 1.35
N LEU A 490 -13.39 -57.79 1.85
CA LEU A 490 -12.22 -58.33 2.55
C LEU A 490 -12.61 -58.95 3.90
N VAL A 491 -13.53 -58.33 4.65
CA VAL A 491 -14.05 -58.89 5.91
C VAL A 491 -14.82 -60.17 5.63
N ALA A 492 -15.68 -60.22 4.61
CA ALA A 492 -16.39 -61.44 4.22
C ALA A 492 -15.43 -62.57 3.79
N GLN A 493 -14.34 -62.23 3.09
CA GLN A 493 -13.29 -63.20 2.76
C GLN A 493 -12.54 -63.68 4.01
N LEU A 494 -12.19 -62.79 4.94
CA LEU A 494 -11.56 -63.16 6.21
C LEU A 494 -12.47 -64.04 7.07
N GLU A 495 -13.77 -63.78 7.10
CA GLU A 495 -14.75 -64.62 7.79
C GLU A 495 -14.85 -66.00 7.16
N ASN A 496 -14.89 -66.09 5.82
CA ASN A 496 -14.89 -67.36 5.09
C ASN A 496 -13.59 -68.17 5.28
N VAL A 497 -12.45 -67.50 5.42
CA VAL A 497 -11.17 -68.14 5.77
C VAL A 497 -11.18 -68.63 7.22
N LYS A 498 -11.72 -67.83 8.16
CA LYS A 498 -11.83 -68.18 9.59
C LYS A 498 -12.86 -69.28 9.88
N SER A 499 -13.93 -69.39 9.09
CA SER A 499 -14.98 -70.40 9.27
C SER A 499 -14.61 -71.80 8.74
N GLY A 500 -13.34 -72.05 8.43
CA GLY A 500 -12.81 -73.42 8.25
C GLY A 500 -12.84 -73.96 6.81
N GLY A 501 -12.94 -73.10 5.80
CA GLY A 501 -12.97 -73.51 4.38
C GLY A 501 -11.68 -73.29 3.58
N GLY A 502 -10.65 -72.67 4.14
CA GLY A 502 -9.40 -72.36 3.42
C GLY A 502 -8.38 -73.48 3.53
N LYS A 503 -8.14 -74.22 2.44
CA LYS A 503 -6.94 -75.05 2.31
C LYS A 503 -5.70 -74.15 2.38
N GLU A 504 -4.77 -74.45 3.27
CA GLU A 504 -3.43 -73.85 3.31
C GLU A 504 -2.76 -74.05 1.93
N GLY A 505 -2.60 -72.96 1.16
CA GLY A 505 -1.92 -73.03 -0.14
C GLY A 505 -2.26 -71.96 -1.17
N ASP A 506 -3.08 -70.94 -0.87
CA ASP A 506 -3.47 -69.92 -1.87
C ASP A 506 -2.87 -68.54 -1.57
N GLU A 507 -1.54 -68.49 -1.45
CA GLU A 507 -0.77 -67.24 -1.46
C GLU A 507 -0.71 -66.70 -2.90
N GLY A 508 -1.79 -66.07 -3.38
CA GLY A 508 -1.78 -65.48 -4.72
C GLY A 508 -3.07 -64.86 -5.26
N PHE A 509 -4.19 -64.91 -4.54
CA PHE A 509 -5.42 -64.29 -5.04
C PHE A 509 -5.47 -62.79 -4.72
N VAL A 510 -5.23 -61.97 -5.74
CA VAL A 510 -5.53 -60.53 -5.71
C VAL A 510 -7.05 -60.36 -5.78
N PRO A 511 -7.68 -59.59 -4.87
CA PRO A 511 -9.11 -59.34 -4.92
C PRO A 511 -9.54 -58.79 -6.29
N VAL A 512 -10.66 -59.30 -6.81
CA VAL A 512 -11.19 -58.94 -8.13
C VAL A 512 -11.47 -57.43 -8.23
N GLU A 513 -11.86 -56.79 -7.13
CA GLU A 513 -12.06 -55.35 -7.04
C GLU A 513 -10.75 -54.56 -7.18
N THR A 514 -9.66 -55.01 -6.55
CA THR A 514 -8.34 -54.39 -6.67
C THR A 514 -7.81 -54.47 -8.12
N TYR A 515 -8.07 -55.58 -8.82
CA TYR A 515 -7.73 -55.74 -10.23
C TYR A 515 -8.56 -54.80 -11.14
N LYS A 516 -9.87 -54.69 -10.89
CA LYS A 516 -10.75 -53.77 -11.63
C LYS A 516 -10.33 -52.31 -11.47
N ARG A 517 -9.94 -51.91 -10.26
CA ARG A 517 -9.41 -50.56 -9.96
C ARG A 517 -8.13 -50.27 -10.72
N LEU A 518 -7.15 -51.19 -10.68
CA LEU A 518 -5.86 -51.02 -11.36
C LEU A 518 -6.04 -50.93 -12.89
N ARG A 519 -7.02 -51.67 -13.43
CA ARG A 519 -7.36 -51.61 -14.86
C ARG A 519 -8.00 -50.28 -15.26
N ALA A 520 -8.90 -49.74 -14.44
CA ALA A 520 -9.50 -48.43 -14.67
C ALA A 520 -8.46 -47.30 -14.59
N GLU A 521 -7.57 -47.35 -13.59
CA GLU A 521 -6.48 -46.39 -13.43
C GLU A 521 -5.49 -46.41 -14.61
N LYS A 522 -5.15 -47.61 -15.11
CA LYS A 522 -4.33 -47.77 -16.31
C LYS A 522 -4.99 -47.13 -17.53
N GLU A 523 -6.28 -47.34 -17.72
CA GLU A 523 -7.02 -46.75 -18.85
C GLU A 523 -7.08 -45.21 -18.76
N GLU A 524 -7.23 -44.67 -17.55
CA GLU A 524 -7.21 -43.23 -17.32
C GLU A 524 -5.82 -42.62 -17.59
N LEU A 525 -4.75 -43.30 -17.17
CA LEU A 525 -3.38 -42.90 -17.47
C LEU A 525 -3.07 -42.95 -18.98
N GLU A 526 -3.54 -43.98 -19.69
CA GLU A 526 -3.39 -44.09 -21.14
C GLU A 526 -4.11 -42.94 -21.87
N LYS A 527 -5.34 -42.58 -21.44
CA LYS A 527 -6.08 -41.43 -21.97
C LYS A 527 -5.35 -40.11 -21.70
N ALA A 528 -4.81 -39.93 -20.50
CA ALA A 528 -4.04 -38.74 -20.15
C ALA A 528 -2.76 -38.63 -20.99
N HIS A 529 -2.06 -39.75 -21.20
CA HIS A 529 -0.86 -39.81 -22.02
C HIS A 529 -1.15 -39.50 -23.50
N ALA A 530 -2.22 -40.08 -24.07
CA ALA A 530 -2.66 -39.78 -25.44
C ALA A 530 -2.97 -38.29 -25.63
N LYS A 531 -3.68 -37.67 -24.66
CA LYS A 531 -3.97 -36.24 -24.67
C LYS A 531 -2.71 -35.38 -24.60
N ARG A 532 -1.72 -35.80 -23.80
CA ARG A 532 -0.41 -35.12 -23.72
C ARG A 532 0.34 -35.21 -25.05
N LEU A 533 0.36 -36.37 -25.70
CA LEU A 533 1.02 -36.57 -26.98
C LEU A 533 0.36 -35.74 -28.10
N MET A 534 -0.97 -35.64 -28.09
CA MET A 534 -1.72 -34.79 -29.02
C MET A 534 -1.33 -33.32 -28.86
N ARG A 535 -1.33 -32.80 -27.62
CA ARG A 535 -0.88 -31.43 -27.33
C ARG A 535 0.56 -31.18 -27.76
N LEU A 536 1.45 -32.16 -27.56
CA LEU A 536 2.85 -32.02 -27.98
C LEU A 536 2.97 -31.89 -29.50
N LYS A 537 2.21 -32.68 -30.27
CA LYS A 537 2.15 -32.59 -31.74
C LYS A 537 1.60 -31.24 -32.20
N GLU A 538 0.57 -30.72 -31.54
CA GLU A 538 -0.01 -29.41 -31.84
C GLU A 538 0.98 -28.27 -31.56
N ILE A 539 1.65 -28.30 -30.40
CA ILE A 539 2.67 -27.30 -30.04
C ILE A 539 3.84 -27.35 -31.02
N PHE A 540 4.33 -28.54 -31.36
CA PHE A 540 5.41 -28.70 -32.33
C PHE A 540 5.00 -28.16 -33.71
N GLY A 541 3.80 -28.53 -34.19
CA GLY A 541 3.27 -28.02 -35.46
C GLY A 541 3.11 -26.50 -35.48
N THR A 542 2.68 -25.90 -34.36
CA THR A 542 2.54 -24.43 -34.23
C THR A 542 3.89 -23.75 -34.22
N LYS A 543 4.84 -24.21 -33.40
CA LYS A 543 6.20 -23.66 -33.36
C LYS A 543 6.97 -23.82 -34.66
N SER A 544 6.80 -24.95 -35.36
CA SER A 544 7.39 -25.14 -36.68
C SER A 544 6.81 -24.17 -37.71
N LYS A 545 5.50 -23.88 -37.67
CA LYS A 545 4.90 -22.85 -38.53
C LYS A 545 5.43 -21.46 -38.21
N GLU A 546 5.49 -21.10 -36.92
CA GLU A 546 6.07 -19.82 -36.47
C GLU A 546 7.52 -19.66 -36.94
N PHE A 547 8.34 -20.72 -36.83
CA PHE A 547 9.71 -20.72 -37.33
C PHE A 547 9.78 -20.54 -38.85
N LEU A 548 8.95 -21.26 -39.61
CA LEU A 548 8.88 -21.13 -41.07
C LEU A 548 8.42 -19.73 -41.51
N GLU A 549 7.50 -19.11 -40.77
CA GLU A 549 7.05 -17.73 -41.00
C GLU A 549 8.14 -16.71 -40.68
N ALA A 550 8.88 -16.89 -39.59
CA ALA A 550 10.02 -16.05 -39.26
C ALA A 550 11.11 -16.12 -40.35
N VAL A 551 11.43 -17.31 -40.84
CA VAL A 551 12.37 -17.52 -41.95
C VAL A 551 11.86 -16.83 -43.22
N TYR A 552 10.56 -16.94 -43.53
CA TYR A 552 9.95 -16.26 -44.67
C TYR A 552 10.03 -14.73 -44.55
N SER A 553 9.79 -14.17 -43.36
CA SER A 553 9.84 -12.74 -43.11
C SER A 553 11.26 -12.16 -43.12
N LEU A 554 12.25 -12.91 -42.62
CA LEU A 554 13.63 -12.43 -42.49
C LEU A 554 14.46 -12.66 -43.76
N LEU A 555 14.39 -13.86 -44.34
CA LEU A 555 15.19 -14.23 -45.51
C LEU A 555 14.43 -14.08 -46.83
N GLY A 556 13.11 -13.86 -46.78
CA GLY A 556 12.28 -13.73 -47.99
C GLY A 556 12.04 -15.07 -48.70
N TRP A 557 12.29 -16.21 -48.05
CA TRP A 557 12.12 -17.55 -48.65
C TRP A 557 11.10 -18.38 -47.89
N ARG A 558 10.08 -18.87 -48.61
CA ARG A 558 9.08 -19.79 -48.07
C ARG A 558 9.56 -21.22 -48.29
N ILE A 559 9.75 -21.95 -47.19
CA ILE A 559 10.16 -23.34 -47.19
C ILE A 559 8.91 -24.23 -47.13
N LYS A 560 8.83 -25.23 -48.01
CA LYS A 560 7.84 -26.31 -47.97
C LYS A 560 8.54 -27.65 -48.07
N PHE A 561 8.27 -28.56 -47.15
CA PHE A 561 8.73 -29.94 -47.23
C PHE A 561 7.81 -30.73 -48.18
N ASP A 562 8.39 -31.51 -49.09
CA ASP A 562 7.64 -32.42 -49.94
C ASP A 562 7.17 -33.66 -49.15
N GLU A 563 6.18 -34.39 -49.67
CA GLU A 563 5.55 -35.54 -48.98
C GLU A 563 6.54 -36.67 -48.67
N SER A 564 7.63 -36.75 -49.42
CA SER A 564 8.74 -37.69 -49.23
C SER A 564 9.75 -37.28 -48.15
N GLY A 565 9.67 -36.05 -47.62
CA GLY A 565 10.53 -35.53 -46.55
C GLY A 565 12.00 -35.26 -46.93
N ALA A 566 12.46 -35.76 -48.09
CA ALA A 566 13.84 -35.61 -48.57
C ALA A 566 14.08 -34.31 -49.36
N ASP A 567 13.04 -33.81 -50.04
CA ASP A 567 13.14 -32.63 -50.89
C ASP A 567 12.49 -31.41 -50.24
N ILE A 568 13.23 -30.31 -50.24
CA ILE A 568 12.80 -29.02 -49.73
C ILE A 568 12.50 -28.09 -50.91
N ARG A 569 11.30 -27.53 -50.93
CA ARG A 569 10.86 -26.57 -51.94
C ARG A 569 10.94 -25.15 -51.38
N LEU A 570 11.76 -24.31 -52.00
CA LEU A 570 11.90 -22.90 -51.68
C LEU A 570 11.15 -22.07 -52.71
N THR A 571 10.35 -21.12 -52.22
CA THR A 571 9.67 -20.12 -53.05
C THR A 571 10.03 -18.74 -52.53
N SER A 572 10.56 -17.88 -53.39
CA SER A 572 10.89 -16.50 -53.02
C SER A 572 9.63 -15.67 -52.75
N MET A 573 9.70 -14.75 -51.80
CA MET A 573 8.66 -13.76 -51.47
C MET A 573 8.36 -12.84 -52.66
N TYR A 574 9.37 -12.55 -53.47
CA TYR A 574 9.28 -11.62 -54.60
C TYR A 574 8.94 -12.31 -55.93
N ALA A 575 8.83 -13.64 -55.94
CA ALA A 575 8.50 -14.39 -57.15
C ALA A 575 7.01 -14.26 -57.51
N PRO A 576 6.66 -14.06 -58.80
CA PRO A 576 5.28 -14.10 -59.27
C PRO A 576 4.61 -15.44 -58.92
N LYS A 577 3.33 -15.42 -58.54
CA LYS A 577 2.58 -16.65 -58.22
C LYS A 577 2.30 -17.45 -59.51
N GLY A 578 2.43 -18.78 -59.46
CA GLY A 578 2.06 -19.69 -60.55
C GLY A 578 3.24 -20.11 -61.45
N LYS A 579 2.96 -20.46 -62.72
CA LYS A 579 3.96 -20.97 -63.69
C LYS A 579 5.05 -19.95 -64.07
N MET A 580 4.81 -18.68 -63.77
CA MET A 580 5.75 -17.57 -63.97
C MET A 580 6.67 -17.35 -62.75
N GLY A 581 6.54 -18.13 -61.67
CA GLY A 581 7.36 -18.00 -60.46
C GLY A 581 8.68 -18.77 -60.53
N LEU A 582 9.57 -18.52 -59.57
CA LEU A 582 10.78 -19.30 -59.31
C LEU A 582 10.51 -20.29 -58.18
N THR A 583 10.68 -21.58 -58.45
CA THR A 583 10.65 -22.64 -57.43
C THR A 583 11.96 -23.39 -57.44
N LEU A 584 12.67 -23.37 -56.31
CA LEU A 584 13.89 -24.13 -56.11
C LEU A 584 13.55 -25.41 -55.35
N LYS A 585 13.94 -26.56 -55.87
CA LYS A 585 13.93 -27.82 -55.14
C LYS A 585 15.35 -28.12 -54.70
N PHE A 586 15.51 -28.42 -53.42
CA PHE A 586 16.79 -28.76 -52.81
C PHE A 586 16.66 -30.16 -52.22
N ALA A 587 17.45 -31.09 -52.76
CA ALA A 587 17.62 -32.40 -52.15
C ALA A 587 18.83 -32.32 -51.22
N SER A 588 18.58 -32.33 -49.91
CA SER A 588 19.65 -32.30 -48.91
C SER A 588 20.19 -33.71 -48.73
N GLN A 589 21.36 -34.01 -49.27
CA GLN A 589 22.17 -35.13 -48.81
C GLN A 589 23.01 -34.65 -47.61
N GLU A 590 23.39 -35.53 -46.68
CA GLU A 590 24.19 -35.16 -45.51
C GLU A 590 25.49 -34.45 -45.94
N GLY A 591 25.65 -33.20 -45.49
CA GLY A 591 26.74 -32.30 -45.90
C GLY A 591 26.21 -31.08 -46.66
N HIS A 592 27.00 -30.00 -46.71
CA HIS A 592 26.62 -28.73 -47.34
C HIS A 592 26.44 -28.79 -48.88
N PHE A 593 26.27 -29.98 -49.45
CA PHE A 593 26.24 -30.27 -50.89
C PHE A 593 24.90 -30.92 -51.27
N GLY A 594 23.83 -30.12 -51.29
CA GLY A 594 22.57 -30.57 -51.87
C GLY A 594 22.49 -30.29 -53.36
N THR A 595 21.84 -31.18 -54.10
CA THR A 595 21.56 -30.92 -55.53
C THR A 595 20.39 -29.95 -55.61
N MET A 596 20.62 -28.82 -56.27
CA MET A 596 19.59 -27.79 -56.48
C MET A 596 19.01 -27.90 -57.89
N GLN A 597 17.69 -28.05 -57.98
CA GLN A 597 16.95 -27.99 -59.22
C GLN A 597 16.10 -26.71 -59.24
N MET A 598 16.25 -25.94 -60.32
CA MET A 598 15.47 -24.71 -60.53
C MET A 598 14.36 -24.99 -61.53
N THR A 599 13.15 -24.56 -61.20
CA THR A 599 11.98 -24.68 -62.08
C THR A 599 11.25 -23.35 -62.16
N GLY A 600 10.75 -23.00 -63.35
CA GLY A 600 10.04 -21.74 -63.60
C GLY A 600 10.60 -20.92 -64.76
N ALA A 601 9.83 -19.96 -65.25
CA ALA A 601 10.24 -19.11 -66.39
C ALA A 601 11.46 -18.22 -66.08
N LEU A 602 11.63 -17.81 -64.82
CA LEU A 602 12.77 -17.02 -64.36
C LEU A 602 14.03 -17.88 -64.10
N ALA A 603 13.93 -19.21 -64.14
CA ALA A 603 15.09 -20.08 -63.90
C ALA A 603 16.18 -19.89 -64.97
N ARG A 604 15.79 -19.67 -66.23
CA ARG A 604 16.72 -19.47 -67.35
C ARG A 604 17.58 -18.21 -67.22
N GLY A 605 17.01 -17.13 -66.64
CA GLY A 605 17.73 -15.88 -66.44
C GLY A 605 18.69 -15.89 -65.24
N LEU A 606 18.68 -16.97 -64.44
CA LEU A 606 19.50 -17.13 -63.23
C LEU A 606 20.51 -18.27 -63.39
N GLU A 607 20.73 -18.79 -64.60
CA GLU A 607 21.69 -19.87 -64.84
C GLU A 607 23.13 -19.39 -64.62
N ASP A 608 23.45 -18.15 -65.00
CA ASP A 608 24.77 -17.55 -64.79
C ASP A 608 25.06 -17.34 -63.29
N THR A 609 24.08 -16.81 -62.54
CA THR A 609 24.19 -16.63 -61.09
C THR A 609 24.27 -17.97 -60.36
N ARG A 610 23.57 -19.00 -60.85
CA ARG A 610 23.69 -20.38 -60.36
C ARG A 610 25.08 -20.94 -60.61
N HIS A 611 25.63 -20.75 -61.81
CA HIS A 611 26.97 -21.25 -62.14
C HIS A 611 28.02 -20.62 -61.21
N PHE A 612 28.00 -19.30 -61.09
CA PHE A 612 28.93 -18.56 -60.24
C PHE A 612 28.85 -18.94 -58.75
N TRP A 613 27.66 -19.02 -58.17
CA TRP A 613 27.53 -19.25 -56.73
C TRP A 613 27.52 -20.73 -56.33
N ILE A 614 26.92 -21.61 -57.13
CA ILE A 614 26.72 -23.02 -56.76
C ILE A 614 27.76 -23.92 -57.42
N VAL A 615 28.09 -23.71 -58.69
CA VAL A 615 29.05 -24.58 -59.39
C VAL A 615 30.49 -24.19 -59.04
N GLU A 616 30.83 -22.90 -59.10
CA GLU A 616 32.20 -22.44 -58.83
C GLU A 616 32.49 -22.32 -57.33
N ARG A 617 31.55 -21.77 -56.55
CA ARG A 617 31.76 -21.40 -55.13
C ARG A 617 31.04 -22.30 -54.12
N GLN A 618 30.21 -23.23 -54.59
CA GLN A 618 29.47 -24.19 -53.74
C GLN A 618 28.71 -23.54 -52.57
N SER A 619 28.19 -22.32 -52.76
CA SER A 619 27.50 -21.54 -51.72
C SER A 619 26.04 -21.30 -52.08
N VAL A 620 25.15 -22.12 -51.49
CA VAL A 620 23.70 -21.94 -51.59
C VAL A 620 23.24 -20.63 -50.91
N PRO A 621 23.73 -20.24 -49.72
CA PRO A 621 23.34 -18.96 -49.12
C PRO A 621 23.71 -17.75 -49.99
N GLY A 622 24.90 -17.76 -50.63
CA GLY A 622 25.32 -16.69 -51.54
C GLY A 622 24.43 -16.60 -52.78
N PHE A 623 24.06 -17.75 -53.34
CA PHE A 623 23.10 -17.82 -54.44
C PHE A 623 21.71 -17.27 -54.04
N LEU A 624 21.16 -17.71 -52.90
CA LEU A 624 19.84 -17.26 -52.45
C LEU A 624 19.83 -15.76 -52.16
N ALA A 625 20.90 -15.20 -51.59
CA ALA A 625 21.04 -13.77 -51.35
C ALA A 625 21.06 -12.97 -52.66
N GLN A 626 21.85 -13.39 -53.65
CA GLN A 626 21.91 -12.73 -54.96
C GLN A 626 20.55 -12.78 -55.66
N VAL A 627 19.89 -13.93 -55.65
CA VAL A 627 18.56 -14.10 -56.24
C VAL A 627 17.52 -13.24 -55.52
N THR A 628 17.59 -13.10 -54.19
CA THR A 628 16.68 -12.19 -53.47
C THR A 628 16.87 -10.75 -53.87
N THR A 629 18.13 -10.28 -54.00
CA THR A 629 18.43 -8.91 -54.42
C THR A 629 17.93 -8.65 -55.84
N GLU A 630 18.27 -9.54 -56.77
CA GLU A 630 17.88 -9.40 -58.19
C GLU A 630 16.35 -9.45 -58.38
N MET A 631 15.66 -10.30 -57.62
CA MET A 631 14.19 -10.35 -57.65
C MET A 631 13.56 -9.13 -57.01
N PHE A 632 14.14 -8.63 -55.91
CA PHE A 632 13.68 -7.41 -55.26
C PHE A 632 13.78 -6.20 -56.19
N GLU A 633 14.91 -6.01 -56.88
CA GLU A 633 15.13 -4.96 -57.88
C GLU A 633 14.13 -5.02 -59.03
N LYS A 634 13.75 -6.23 -59.46
CA LYS A 634 12.76 -6.47 -60.53
C LYS A 634 11.31 -6.25 -60.08
N THR A 635 11.02 -6.20 -58.79
CA THR A 635 9.67 -5.89 -58.27
C THR A 635 9.41 -4.39 -58.14
N THR A 636 8.14 -3.99 -58.17
CA THR A 636 7.70 -2.58 -58.17
C THR A 636 8.17 -1.77 -56.95
N ILE A 637 8.55 -2.43 -55.85
CA ILE A 637 9.10 -1.81 -54.63
C ILE A 637 10.55 -1.34 -54.87
N GLY A 638 11.38 -2.10 -55.60
CA GLY A 638 12.73 -1.69 -56.01
C GLY A 638 12.70 -0.53 -57.02
N ARG A 639 11.71 -0.52 -57.93
CA ARG A 639 11.49 0.61 -58.86
C ARG A 639 11.01 1.89 -58.17
N ALA A 640 10.20 1.80 -57.12
CA ALA A 640 9.73 2.96 -56.36
C ALA A 640 10.81 3.55 -55.42
N ALA A 641 11.80 2.76 -55.01
CA ALA A 641 12.92 3.17 -54.14
C ALA A 641 14.10 3.82 -54.90
N GLY A 642 13.98 4.07 -56.21
CA GLY A 642 14.95 4.86 -56.98
C GLY A 642 16.26 4.15 -57.34
N TYR A 643 16.29 2.81 -57.37
CA TYR A 643 17.50 2.02 -57.66
C TYR A 643 17.54 1.40 -59.07
N VAL A 644 16.85 2.00 -60.05
CA VAL A 644 17.03 1.63 -61.46
C VAL A 644 17.35 2.88 -62.26
N GLY A 645 18.64 3.01 -62.57
CA GLY A 645 19.12 3.89 -63.62
C GLY A 645 18.52 3.45 -64.96
N LEU A 646 18.13 4.45 -65.74
CA LEU A 646 17.75 4.33 -67.13
C LEU A 646 18.85 3.62 -67.92
N GLU A 647 18.49 2.53 -68.59
CA GLU A 647 18.74 2.40 -70.01
C GLU A 647 17.40 2.22 -70.73
#